data_AF-A0ABD2I2Q1-F1
#
_entry.id   AF-A0ABD2I2Q1-F1
#
_cell.length_a   1.000
_cell.length_b   1.000
_cell.length_c   1.000
_cell.angle_alpha   90.00
_cell.angle_beta   90.00
_cell.angle_gamma   90.00
#
_symmetry.space_group_name_H-M   'P 1'
#
loop_
_entity.id
_entity.type
_entity.pdbx_description
1 polymer ?
#
loop_
_entity_poly.entity_id
_entity_poly.type
_entity_poly.pdbx_seq_one_letter_code
_entity_poly.pdbx_strand_id
1 'polypeptide(L)'
;MNINTKKIFLILCFIICTTVLLHIIFFKLAEKKNSHFRQLPINKTFNRWALPAQYNNNTQQLDCYRIVTDDTVYIAKMAKNRIRKTHPIDPILDMSCDAIRSRNYFLLEQTEEDSEDDFPFAQAKTIYKDYFLLEMELAATYSPKNWYCYVLDTKSDRLFKRQIRALAKCFPNILIGTERKLNNDGEGMAEAYLDCLTMLAKPHRQWKYVSLLQNHDTAIKTRFQIMQILKWLDGANDAEITNPGRRINRKLDWTVSALSLFHNKTKMAAFGSKKIVMTKGNVAATLSRQMVEYVLNELDLTEMLRRLNQVEFGRDEYLFPTLNSVDFIGAPGGASQICIEKRQQVEQFTRAVVWVNYSQDECASRFMRHGICVFGMEDLGINFIRWPHMYANKFLPEFDLGASVCWYEALYNRTQFNSREEQLAMLDKQFYLQLPNVRFQKFKNQLLLSKNQSNGLTNLPSNKELMHTSSSAADSIDNNIKRNTPNKIDTQTNDHHSSISDKFVPYPKFWPKNNWNYSDCHPKLHLIKPNCLKVLCLAKNQNDFGGFSVRAKSMVSNYSGFLYFEVKIQQGRNLCVGLATKLMPLDECIGRCVGTYAYDSAGIFRTVGAANTKAVKQPKFGAGDIIGCGVQLATRQLIYTKNGERLNTANVFARQNDLCPCVTLKDNGDMIEANFGPNFKYNLQLLDLQDTNKENYKN
;
A
#
# COMPACT_ATOMS: atom_id res chain seq x y z
N MET A 1 68.75 1.31 -38.41
CA MET A 1 67.37 0.92 -38.07
C MET A 1 67.32 0.44 -36.62
N ASN A 2 67.52 1.38 -35.70
CA ASN A 2 66.52 2.05 -34.87
C ASN A 2 65.95 1.20 -33.73
N ILE A 3 66.63 1.33 -32.59
CA ILE A 3 66.32 0.87 -31.23
C ILE A 3 64.87 1.16 -30.78
N ASN A 4 64.16 2.05 -31.49
CA ASN A 4 62.76 2.39 -31.22
C ASN A 4 61.77 1.24 -31.51
N THR A 5 61.99 0.39 -32.50
CA THR A 5 60.98 -0.63 -32.86
C THR A 5 60.89 -1.76 -31.83
N LYS A 6 62.03 -2.16 -31.24
CA LYS A 6 62.06 -3.17 -30.16
C LYS A 6 61.42 -2.65 -28.86
N LYS A 7 61.62 -1.37 -28.53
CA LYS A 7 60.98 -0.73 -27.37
C LYS A 7 59.46 -0.63 -27.54
N ILE A 8 58.99 -0.26 -28.74
CA ILE A 8 57.55 -0.18 -29.03
C ILE A 8 56.90 -1.56 -28.94
N PHE A 9 57.54 -2.61 -29.44
CA PHE A 9 57.01 -3.98 -29.38
C PHE A 9 56.90 -4.49 -27.94
N LEU A 10 57.92 -4.25 -27.10
CA LEU A 10 57.89 -4.61 -25.67
C LEU A 10 56.80 -3.84 -24.90
N ILE A 11 56.60 -2.56 -25.21
CA ILE A 11 55.53 -1.75 -24.61
C ILE A 11 54.16 -2.30 -25.03
N LEU A 12 53.96 -2.69 -26.29
CA LEU A 12 52.70 -3.27 -26.76
C LEU A 12 52.40 -4.61 -26.06
N CYS A 13 53.39 -5.50 -25.95
CA CYS A 13 53.22 -6.77 -25.25
C CYS A 13 52.88 -6.57 -23.76
N PHE A 14 53.48 -5.57 -23.11
CA PHE A 14 53.18 -5.24 -21.72
C PHE A 14 51.76 -4.68 -21.54
N ILE A 15 51.29 -3.84 -22.47
CA ILE A 15 49.91 -3.33 -22.47
C ILE A 15 48.91 -4.47 -22.67
N ILE A 16 49.18 -5.40 -23.59
CA ILE A 16 48.27 -6.55 -23.84
C ILE A 16 48.23 -7.50 -22.64
N CYS A 17 49.38 -7.81 -22.01
CA CYS A 17 49.39 -8.64 -20.80
C CYS A 17 48.66 -7.98 -19.63
N THR A 18 48.81 -6.67 -19.44
CA THR A 18 48.16 -5.95 -18.34
C THR A 18 46.65 -5.79 -18.54
N THR A 19 46.17 -5.62 -19.78
CA THR A 19 44.72 -5.56 -20.07
C THR A 19 44.04 -6.92 -19.88
N VAL A 20 44.67 -8.01 -20.30
CA VAL A 20 44.15 -9.38 -20.08
C VAL A 20 44.11 -9.71 -18.58
N LEU A 21 45.15 -9.37 -17.83
CA LEU A 21 45.18 -9.58 -16.38
C LEU A 21 44.11 -8.74 -15.66
N LEU A 22 43.91 -7.48 -16.08
CA LEU A 22 42.86 -6.60 -15.55
C LEU A 22 41.46 -7.13 -15.85
N HIS A 23 41.22 -7.71 -17.03
CA HIS A 23 39.94 -8.36 -17.34
C HIS A 23 39.68 -9.61 -16.51
N ILE A 24 40.69 -10.46 -16.27
CA ILE A 24 40.55 -11.64 -15.39
C ILE A 24 40.26 -11.20 -13.95
N ILE A 25 40.93 -10.15 -13.45
CA ILE A 25 40.68 -9.58 -12.13
C ILE A 25 39.29 -8.95 -12.05
N PHE A 26 38.84 -8.23 -13.09
CA PHE A 26 37.50 -7.68 -13.16
C PHE A 26 36.42 -8.75 -13.17
N PHE A 27 36.64 -9.87 -13.88
CA PHE A 27 35.71 -10.99 -13.92
C PHE A 27 35.60 -11.67 -12.55
N LYS A 28 36.73 -11.93 -11.87
CA LYS A 28 36.74 -12.45 -10.49
C LYS A 28 36.16 -11.48 -9.47
N LEU A 29 36.35 -10.17 -9.64
CA LEU A 29 35.76 -9.14 -8.77
C LEU A 29 34.26 -8.91 -9.03
N ALA A 30 33.79 -9.14 -10.27
CA ALA A 30 32.38 -9.10 -10.63
C ALA A 30 31.62 -10.30 -10.04
N GLU A 31 32.21 -11.52 -10.06
CA GLU A 31 31.68 -12.68 -9.31
C GLU A 31 31.59 -12.37 -7.81
N LYS A 32 32.59 -11.69 -7.24
CA LYS A 32 32.64 -11.36 -5.80
C LYS A 32 31.74 -10.19 -5.38
N LYS A 33 31.17 -9.42 -6.32
CA LYS A 33 30.28 -8.26 -6.01
C LYS A 33 28.80 -8.59 -6.13
N ASN A 34 28.42 -9.60 -6.92
CA ASN A 34 27.05 -10.11 -6.93
C ASN A 34 26.69 -10.89 -5.64
N SER A 35 27.65 -11.15 -4.75
CA SER A 35 27.43 -11.84 -3.48
C SER A 35 27.03 -10.93 -2.31
N HIS A 36 26.79 -9.62 -2.52
CA HIS A 36 26.52 -8.66 -1.44
C HIS A 36 25.11 -8.03 -1.40
N PHE A 37 24.18 -8.44 -2.26
CA PHE A 37 22.78 -8.47 -1.83
C PHE A 37 22.71 -9.51 -0.71
N ARG A 38 22.25 -9.14 0.49
CA ARG A 38 21.89 -10.13 1.49
C ARG A 38 20.87 -11.07 0.86
N GLN A 39 21.36 -12.24 0.48
CA GLN A 39 20.59 -13.40 0.13
C GLN A 39 19.66 -13.69 1.32
N LEU A 40 18.37 -13.89 1.03
CA LEU A 40 17.28 -14.20 1.95
C LEU A 40 17.49 -15.53 2.67
N PRO A 41 18.33 -15.60 3.72
CA PRO A 41 19.24 -16.75 3.82
C PRO A 41 19.68 -17.33 2.44
N ILE A 42 20.62 -18.27 2.36
CA ILE A 42 20.78 -19.07 1.13
C ILE A 42 20.93 -20.55 1.41
N ASN A 43 20.64 -20.94 2.65
CA ASN A 43 20.74 -22.31 3.13
C ASN A 43 19.42 -22.80 3.73
N LYS A 44 18.32 -22.62 3.00
CA LYS A 44 17.30 -23.65 2.98
C LYS A 44 17.14 -24.03 1.53
N THR A 45 17.51 -25.26 1.18
CA THR A 45 16.96 -25.92 0.00
C THR A 45 15.48 -25.58 -0.05
N PHE A 46 15.04 -24.90 -1.11
CA PHE A 46 13.63 -24.93 -1.46
C PHE A 46 13.33 -26.42 -1.58
N ASN A 47 12.71 -27.01 -0.54
CA ASN A 47 12.26 -28.37 -0.62
C ASN A 47 11.22 -28.33 -1.72
N ARG A 48 11.60 -28.82 -2.91
CA ARG A 48 10.76 -28.84 -4.11
C ARG A 48 9.40 -29.31 -3.65
N TRP A 49 8.40 -28.44 -3.78
CA TRP A 49 7.06 -28.82 -3.43
C TRP A 49 6.72 -30.00 -4.33
N ALA A 50 6.46 -31.16 -3.72
CA ALA A 50 5.76 -32.21 -4.41
C ALA A 50 4.32 -31.72 -4.56
N LEU A 51 4.09 -30.81 -5.52
CA LEU A 51 2.80 -30.75 -6.18
C LEU A 51 2.45 -32.21 -6.48
N PRO A 52 1.34 -32.76 -5.97
CA PRO A 52 0.96 -34.12 -6.30
C PRO A 52 1.03 -34.29 -7.80
N ALA A 53 1.52 -35.46 -8.22
CA ALA A 53 1.79 -35.82 -9.61
C ALA A 53 0.62 -35.56 -10.58
N GLN A 54 -0.57 -35.27 -10.06
CA GLN A 54 -1.80 -34.92 -10.77
C GLN A 54 -1.86 -33.49 -11.32
N TYR A 55 -1.01 -32.53 -10.92
CA TYR A 55 -1.02 -31.14 -11.46
C TYR A 55 -0.42 -30.99 -12.87
N ASN A 56 -0.30 -32.10 -13.60
CA ASN A 56 0.29 -32.28 -14.93
C ASN A 56 1.83 -32.40 -14.90
N ASN A 57 2.37 -33.41 -15.60
CA ASN A 57 3.81 -33.67 -15.78
C ASN A 57 4.57 -32.45 -16.34
N ASN A 58 3.88 -31.49 -16.94
CA ASN A 58 4.49 -30.31 -17.55
C ASN A 58 4.79 -29.18 -16.55
N THR A 59 4.02 -29.01 -15.47
CA THR A 59 4.26 -27.92 -14.48
C THR A 59 5.44 -28.21 -13.58
N GLN A 60 5.78 -29.49 -13.36
CA GLN A 60 6.97 -29.93 -12.62
C GLN A 60 8.30 -29.49 -13.26
N GLN A 61 8.28 -29.07 -14.53
CA GLN A 61 9.46 -28.55 -15.23
C GLN A 61 9.73 -27.06 -14.91
N LEU A 62 8.78 -26.38 -14.26
CA LEU A 62 8.94 -24.98 -13.87
C LEU A 62 9.79 -24.89 -12.60
N ASP A 63 10.79 -24.03 -12.65
CA ASP A 63 11.53 -23.57 -11.49
C ASP A 63 10.84 -22.30 -10.97
N CYS A 64 9.88 -22.52 -10.07
CA CYS A 64 9.07 -21.44 -9.54
C CYS A 64 9.86 -20.45 -8.70
N TYR A 65 10.97 -20.88 -8.07
CA TYR A 65 11.88 -19.97 -7.38
C TYR A 65 12.45 -18.93 -8.34
N ARG A 66 12.98 -19.37 -9.50
CA ARG A 66 13.51 -18.45 -10.52
C ARG A 66 12.46 -17.47 -11.03
N ILE A 67 11.21 -17.90 -11.15
CA ILE A 67 10.10 -17.03 -11.56
C ILE A 67 9.82 -15.96 -10.49
N VAL A 68 9.64 -16.36 -9.23
CA VAL A 68 9.28 -15.39 -8.18
C VAL A 68 10.45 -14.51 -7.74
N THR A 69 11.70 -14.91 -8.00
CA THR A 69 12.88 -14.05 -7.81
C THR A 69 13.23 -13.22 -9.04
N ASP A 70 12.35 -13.14 -10.04
CA ASP A 70 12.48 -12.28 -11.22
C ASP A 70 13.71 -12.61 -12.11
N ASP A 71 13.98 -13.90 -12.34
CA ASP A 71 14.93 -14.35 -13.36
C ASP A 71 14.33 -14.10 -14.76
N THR A 72 14.54 -12.89 -15.26
CA THR A 72 13.96 -12.41 -16.53
C THR A 72 14.30 -13.29 -17.74
N VAL A 73 15.48 -13.94 -17.76
CA VAL A 73 15.88 -14.83 -18.86
C VAL A 73 15.09 -16.14 -18.80
N TYR A 74 14.95 -16.73 -17.61
CA TYR A 74 14.17 -17.93 -17.41
C TYR A 74 12.67 -17.68 -17.68
N ILE A 75 12.14 -16.60 -17.13
CA ILE A 75 10.75 -16.17 -17.32
C ILE A 75 10.47 -15.96 -18.81
N ALA A 76 11.31 -15.19 -19.54
CA ALA A 76 11.10 -14.96 -20.97
C ALA A 76 11.15 -16.27 -21.80
N LYS A 77 11.92 -17.27 -21.37
CA LYS A 77 11.95 -18.60 -22.00
C LYS A 77 10.65 -19.36 -21.74
N MET A 78 10.19 -19.42 -20.50
CA MET A 78 8.98 -20.17 -20.11
C MET A 78 7.70 -19.48 -20.62
N ALA A 79 7.68 -18.15 -20.66
CA ALA A 79 6.58 -17.34 -21.16
C ALA A 79 6.29 -17.53 -22.66
N LYS A 80 7.27 -17.95 -23.45
CA LYS A 80 7.04 -18.31 -24.86
C LYS A 80 6.20 -19.57 -25.01
N ASN A 81 6.32 -20.50 -24.04
CA ASN A 81 5.64 -21.79 -24.03
C ASN A 81 4.84 -21.95 -22.74
N ARG A 82 3.98 -20.96 -22.42
CA ARG A 82 3.19 -20.97 -21.18
C ARG A 82 2.37 -22.24 -21.07
N ILE A 83 2.35 -22.79 -19.87
CA ILE A 83 1.44 -23.87 -19.52
C ILE A 83 0.05 -23.27 -19.33
N ARG A 84 -0.95 -23.80 -20.03
CA ARG A 84 -2.33 -23.30 -20.02
C ARG A 84 -3.29 -24.40 -19.63
N LYS A 85 -4.34 -24.05 -18.89
CA LYS A 85 -5.50 -24.92 -18.65
C LYS A 85 -6.66 -24.45 -19.52
N THR A 86 -6.72 -24.93 -20.76
CA THR A 86 -7.73 -24.50 -21.75
C THR A 86 -9.14 -24.99 -21.41
N HIS A 87 -9.26 -26.15 -20.75
CA HIS A 87 -10.51 -26.64 -20.19
C HIS A 87 -10.59 -26.33 -18.69
N PRO A 88 -11.51 -25.45 -18.26
CA PRO A 88 -11.58 -24.96 -16.88
C PRO A 88 -12.00 -26.04 -15.86
N ILE A 89 -12.37 -27.21 -16.35
CA ILE A 89 -12.92 -28.34 -15.60
C ILE A 89 -12.20 -29.60 -16.05
N ASP A 90 -11.93 -30.48 -15.10
CA ASP A 90 -11.37 -31.81 -15.36
C ASP A 90 -12.41 -32.88 -14.94
N PRO A 91 -12.98 -33.64 -15.90
CA PRO A 91 -14.02 -34.62 -15.63
C PRO A 91 -13.54 -35.87 -14.90
N ILE A 92 -12.23 -36.12 -14.85
CA ILE A 92 -11.63 -37.32 -14.25
C ILE A 92 -11.07 -36.99 -12.86
N LEU A 93 -11.14 -35.73 -12.42
CA LEU A 93 -10.62 -35.30 -11.12
C LEU A 93 -11.33 -36.01 -9.97
N ASP A 94 -10.56 -36.72 -9.14
CA ASP A 94 -11.06 -37.39 -7.94
C ASP A 94 -11.50 -36.35 -6.90
N MET A 95 -12.76 -36.40 -6.49
CA MET A 95 -13.37 -35.46 -5.55
C MET A 95 -13.61 -36.07 -4.16
N SER A 96 -12.99 -37.21 -3.85
CA SER A 96 -12.92 -37.71 -2.48
C SER A 96 -12.18 -36.73 -1.58
N CYS A 97 -12.53 -36.67 -0.29
CA CYS A 97 -11.87 -35.75 0.63
C CYS A 97 -10.38 -36.04 0.81
N ASP A 98 -9.98 -37.30 0.71
CA ASP A 98 -8.56 -37.67 0.77
C ASP A 98 -7.82 -37.19 -0.48
N ALA A 99 -8.41 -37.30 -1.67
CA ALA A 99 -7.82 -36.73 -2.89
C ALA A 99 -7.74 -35.20 -2.84
N ILE A 100 -8.80 -34.53 -2.38
CA ILE A 100 -8.82 -33.07 -2.22
C ILE A 100 -7.73 -32.61 -1.24
N ARG A 101 -7.66 -33.24 -0.05
CA ARG A 101 -6.71 -32.85 1.00
C ARG A 101 -5.27 -33.24 0.71
N SER A 102 -5.04 -34.28 -0.10
CA SER A 102 -3.69 -34.64 -0.54
C SER A 102 -3.22 -33.80 -1.73
N ARG A 103 -4.15 -33.18 -2.47
CA ARG A 103 -3.83 -32.34 -3.62
C ARG A 103 -3.06 -31.08 -3.25
N ASN A 104 -3.50 -30.34 -2.23
CA ASN A 104 -2.74 -29.20 -1.73
C ASN A 104 -2.44 -29.36 -0.25
N TYR A 105 -1.49 -28.60 0.26
CA TYR A 105 -1.33 -28.47 1.70
C TYR A 105 -2.45 -27.61 2.28
N PHE A 106 -3.37 -28.23 3.01
CA PHE A 106 -4.34 -27.55 3.85
C PHE A 106 -3.87 -27.61 5.30
N LEU A 107 -3.81 -26.47 5.98
CA LEU A 107 -3.55 -26.46 7.42
C LEU A 107 -4.80 -26.98 8.16
N LEU A 108 -4.81 -28.26 8.52
CA LEU A 108 -5.95 -28.90 9.19
C LEU A 108 -5.87 -28.81 10.72
N GLU A 109 -4.66 -28.77 11.26
CA GLU A 109 -4.37 -28.74 12.70
C GLU A 109 -3.67 -27.43 13.08
N GLN A 110 -3.89 -26.96 14.30
CA GLN A 110 -3.25 -25.74 14.80
C GLN A 110 -1.95 -26.05 15.53
N THR A 111 -0.94 -25.22 15.30
CA THR A 111 0.24 -25.19 16.15
C THR A 111 -0.01 -24.37 17.42
N GLU A 112 0.80 -24.54 18.46
CA GLU A 112 0.73 -23.69 19.66
C GLU A 112 0.92 -22.20 19.29
N GLU A 113 1.81 -21.91 18.35
CA GLU A 113 2.03 -20.54 17.83
C GLU A 113 0.75 -19.96 17.20
N ASP A 114 -0.05 -20.76 16.47
CA ASP A 114 -1.35 -20.34 15.90
C ASP A 114 -2.42 -20.06 16.96
N SER A 115 -2.27 -20.60 18.17
CA SER A 115 -3.23 -20.43 19.26
C SER A 115 -3.08 -19.08 19.96
N GLU A 116 -1.85 -18.56 20.06
CA GLU A 116 -1.54 -17.29 20.74
C GLU A 116 -2.03 -16.05 19.97
N ASP A 117 -2.36 -16.19 18.68
CA ASP A 117 -2.58 -15.07 17.77
C ASP A 117 -4.00 -15.08 17.13
N ASP A 118 -4.97 -15.59 17.88
CA ASP A 118 -6.35 -15.88 17.43
C ASP A 118 -7.08 -14.68 16.79
N PHE A 119 -7.14 -14.66 15.46
CA PHE A 119 -7.82 -13.63 14.69
C PHE A 119 -8.42 -14.21 13.41
N PRO A 120 -9.53 -14.96 13.52
CA PRO A 120 -10.20 -15.55 12.37
C PRO A 120 -10.71 -14.48 11.40
N PHE A 121 -10.55 -14.73 10.10
CA PHE A 121 -11.14 -13.92 9.03
C PHE A 121 -11.99 -14.78 8.10
N ALA A 122 -12.79 -14.11 7.27
CA ALA A 122 -13.67 -14.75 6.31
C ALA A 122 -13.42 -14.26 4.87
N GLN A 123 -13.80 -15.08 3.90
CA GLN A 123 -13.86 -14.72 2.49
C GLN A 123 -15.27 -15.01 1.95
N ALA A 124 -15.87 -14.06 1.27
CA ALA A 124 -17.12 -14.22 0.55
C ALA A 124 -16.83 -14.07 -0.95
N LYS A 125 -16.97 -15.15 -1.72
CA LYS A 125 -16.55 -15.19 -3.12
C LYS A 125 -17.69 -15.54 -4.05
N THR A 126 -17.85 -14.74 -5.11
CA THR A 126 -18.70 -15.09 -6.25
C THR A 126 -17.89 -15.90 -7.25
N ILE A 127 -18.33 -17.11 -7.59
CA ILE A 127 -17.56 -18.06 -8.39
C ILE A 127 -18.39 -18.66 -9.53
N TYR A 128 -17.71 -18.98 -10.63
CA TYR A 128 -18.37 -19.53 -11.81
C TYR A 128 -17.54 -20.51 -12.66
N LYS A 129 -16.22 -20.61 -12.45
CA LYS A 129 -15.31 -21.53 -13.19
C LYS A 129 -13.96 -21.71 -12.48
N ASP A 130 -13.07 -22.50 -13.10
CA ASP A 130 -11.65 -22.69 -12.72
C ASP A 130 -11.45 -23.32 -11.34
N TYR A 131 -11.96 -24.54 -11.17
CA TYR A 131 -11.88 -25.30 -9.91
C TYR A 131 -10.46 -25.35 -9.33
N PHE A 132 -9.45 -25.63 -10.16
CA PHE A 132 -8.06 -25.74 -9.72
C PHE A 132 -7.51 -24.45 -9.10
N LEU A 133 -7.85 -23.29 -9.67
CA LEU A 133 -7.42 -22.01 -9.11
C LEU A 133 -8.02 -21.79 -7.73
N LEU A 134 -9.34 -22.03 -7.62
CA LEU A 134 -10.08 -21.88 -6.37
C LEU A 134 -9.59 -22.85 -5.28
N GLU A 135 -9.23 -24.08 -5.65
CA GLU A 135 -8.68 -25.06 -4.71
C GLU A 135 -7.29 -24.65 -4.19
N MET A 136 -6.39 -24.19 -5.07
CA MET A 136 -5.06 -23.69 -4.66
C MET A 136 -5.16 -22.45 -3.76
N GLU A 137 -6.04 -21.51 -4.09
CA GLU A 137 -6.29 -20.31 -3.29
C GLU A 137 -6.85 -20.63 -1.90
N LEU A 138 -7.83 -21.54 -1.85
CA LEU A 138 -8.39 -22.03 -0.61
C LEU A 138 -7.25 -22.62 0.23
N ALA A 139 -6.46 -23.54 -0.31
CA ALA A 139 -5.34 -24.16 0.40
C ALA A 139 -4.34 -23.12 0.96
N ALA A 140 -3.97 -22.13 0.16
CA ALA A 140 -3.02 -21.09 0.57
C ALA A 140 -3.51 -20.19 1.71
N THR A 141 -4.83 -20.08 1.91
CA THR A 141 -5.43 -19.26 2.94
C THR A 141 -6.15 -20.05 4.03
N TYR A 142 -6.31 -21.38 3.85
CA TYR A 142 -7.12 -22.24 4.68
C TYR A 142 -6.64 -22.27 6.13
N SER A 143 -7.61 -22.25 7.03
CA SER A 143 -7.43 -22.51 8.46
C SER A 143 -8.75 -22.99 9.02
N PRO A 144 -8.76 -23.92 9.99
CA PRO A 144 -10.00 -24.39 10.62
C PRO A 144 -10.77 -23.27 11.36
N LYS A 145 -10.09 -22.15 11.69
CA LYS A 145 -10.69 -20.98 12.34
C LYS A 145 -11.29 -19.95 11.37
N ASN A 146 -10.80 -19.93 10.13
CA ASN A 146 -11.29 -19.00 9.10
C ASN A 146 -12.63 -19.50 8.53
N TRP A 147 -13.33 -18.65 7.78
CA TRP A 147 -14.58 -19.00 7.13
C TRP A 147 -14.57 -18.68 5.64
N TYR A 148 -15.12 -19.56 4.82
CA TYR A 148 -15.18 -19.37 3.38
C TYR A 148 -16.62 -19.51 2.94
N CYS A 149 -17.13 -18.56 2.18
CA CYS A 149 -18.47 -18.63 1.62
C CYS A 149 -18.43 -18.43 0.11
N TYR A 150 -19.04 -19.35 -0.62
CA TYR A 150 -19.11 -19.33 -2.06
C TYR A 150 -20.56 -19.21 -2.54
N VAL A 151 -20.80 -18.28 -3.45
CA VAL A 151 -22.04 -18.21 -4.23
C VAL A 151 -21.72 -18.53 -5.68
N LEU A 152 -22.40 -19.56 -6.21
CA LEU A 152 -22.20 -20.04 -7.56
C LEU A 152 -23.14 -19.33 -8.54
N ASP A 153 -22.62 -19.03 -9.74
CA ASP A 153 -23.45 -18.58 -10.86
C ASP A 153 -24.41 -19.71 -11.28
N THR A 154 -25.70 -19.41 -11.41
CA THR A 154 -26.71 -20.36 -11.91
C THR A 154 -26.38 -20.86 -13.31
N LYS A 155 -25.62 -20.10 -14.11
CA LYS A 155 -25.20 -20.48 -15.46
C LYS A 155 -23.94 -21.34 -15.50
N SER A 156 -23.25 -21.54 -14.38
CA SER A 156 -22.02 -22.34 -14.35
C SER A 156 -22.27 -23.79 -14.74
N ASP A 157 -21.21 -24.41 -15.27
CA ASP A 157 -21.22 -25.81 -15.64
C ASP A 157 -21.60 -26.73 -14.46
N ARG A 158 -22.38 -27.77 -14.76
CA ARG A 158 -22.93 -28.69 -13.75
C ARG A 158 -21.83 -29.46 -13.01
N LEU A 159 -20.77 -29.87 -13.71
CA LEU A 159 -19.65 -30.58 -13.12
C LEU A 159 -18.85 -29.64 -12.21
N PHE A 160 -18.58 -28.40 -12.62
CA PHE A 160 -17.94 -27.40 -11.76
C PHE A 160 -18.71 -27.21 -10.44
N LYS A 161 -20.03 -27.02 -10.53
CA LYS A 161 -20.88 -26.88 -9.34
C LYS A 161 -20.83 -28.11 -8.43
N ARG A 162 -20.78 -29.32 -9.02
CA ARG A 162 -20.64 -30.58 -8.28
C ARG A 162 -19.29 -30.66 -7.57
N GLN A 163 -18.20 -30.27 -8.23
CA GLN A 163 -16.85 -30.27 -7.68
C GLN A 163 -16.71 -29.30 -6.50
N ILE A 164 -17.21 -28.07 -6.63
CA ILE A 164 -17.23 -27.10 -5.51
C ILE A 164 -18.03 -27.61 -4.32
N ARG A 165 -19.19 -28.24 -4.55
CA ARG A 165 -19.98 -28.84 -3.47
C ARG A 165 -19.26 -30.02 -2.80
N ALA A 166 -18.54 -30.84 -3.56
CA ALA A 166 -17.72 -31.91 -3.00
C ALA A 166 -16.56 -31.34 -2.17
N LEU A 167 -15.87 -30.31 -2.67
CA LEU A 167 -14.85 -29.56 -1.93
C LEU A 167 -15.40 -29.04 -0.59
N ALA A 168 -16.53 -28.35 -0.61
CA ALA A 168 -17.15 -27.79 0.60
C ALA A 168 -17.52 -28.86 1.64
N LYS A 169 -17.95 -30.06 1.20
CA LYS A 169 -18.26 -31.18 2.12
C LYS A 169 -17.03 -31.68 2.90
N CYS A 170 -15.83 -31.43 2.40
CA CYS A 170 -14.60 -31.90 3.04
C CYS A 170 -14.08 -30.98 4.14
N PHE A 171 -14.67 -29.79 4.32
CA PHE A 171 -14.22 -28.80 5.31
C PHE A 171 -15.42 -28.19 6.04
N PRO A 172 -15.45 -28.20 7.39
CA PRO A 172 -16.63 -27.78 8.16
C PRO A 172 -16.94 -26.28 8.09
N ASN A 173 -15.97 -25.48 7.66
CA ASN A 173 -15.98 -24.02 7.63
C ASN A 173 -16.12 -23.43 6.22
N ILE A 174 -16.53 -24.24 5.24
CA ILE A 174 -16.88 -23.80 3.88
C ILE A 174 -18.40 -23.82 3.72
N LEU A 175 -18.94 -22.67 3.31
CA LEU A 175 -20.35 -22.40 3.16
C LEU A 175 -20.68 -22.24 1.68
N ILE A 176 -21.79 -22.83 1.25
CA ILE A 176 -22.34 -22.62 -0.10
C ILE A 176 -23.64 -21.83 0.04
N GLY A 177 -23.63 -20.61 -0.47
CA GLY A 177 -24.82 -19.76 -0.52
C GLY A 177 -25.78 -20.16 -1.65
N THR A 178 -26.92 -19.46 -1.70
CA THR A 178 -27.92 -19.64 -2.75
C THR A 178 -27.32 -19.31 -4.11
N GLU A 179 -27.53 -20.16 -5.12
CA GLU A 179 -27.06 -19.85 -6.47
C GLU A 179 -27.73 -18.59 -7.00
N ARG A 180 -26.97 -17.70 -7.64
CA ARG A 180 -27.45 -16.42 -8.17
C ARG A 180 -27.09 -16.33 -9.66
N LYS A 181 -27.92 -15.67 -10.48
CA LYS A 181 -27.55 -15.37 -11.87
C LYS A 181 -26.55 -14.23 -11.85
N LEU A 182 -25.31 -14.49 -12.28
CA LEU A 182 -24.23 -13.50 -12.27
C LEU A 182 -23.84 -13.08 -13.69
N ASN A 183 -23.41 -11.84 -13.89
CA ASN A 183 -22.89 -11.40 -15.18
C ASN A 183 -21.76 -10.36 -15.04
N ASN A 184 -21.14 -10.00 -16.16
CA ASN A 184 -20.04 -9.02 -16.21
C ASN A 184 -20.48 -7.57 -15.99
N ASP A 185 -21.79 -7.31 -15.94
CA ASP A 185 -22.37 -5.99 -15.66
C ASP A 185 -22.64 -5.78 -14.16
N GLY A 186 -22.35 -6.80 -13.34
CA GLY A 186 -22.55 -6.77 -11.88
C GLY A 186 -23.89 -7.32 -11.40
N GLU A 187 -24.69 -7.94 -12.27
CA GLU A 187 -25.98 -8.55 -11.89
C GLU A 187 -25.78 -9.61 -10.81
N GLY A 188 -26.62 -9.55 -9.77
CA GLY A 188 -26.71 -10.56 -8.71
C GLY A 188 -25.53 -10.61 -7.73
N MET A 189 -24.46 -9.84 -7.93
CA MET A 189 -23.27 -9.90 -7.07
C MET A 189 -23.52 -9.31 -5.67
N ALA A 190 -24.25 -8.20 -5.58
CA ALA A 190 -24.56 -7.58 -4.28
C ALA A 190 -25.41 -8.52 -3.40
N GLU A 191 -26.42 -9.16 -3.99
CA GLU A 191 -27.26 -10.16 -3.35
C GLU A 191 -26.45 -11.41 -2.97
N ALA A 192 -25.54 -11.87 -3.84
CA ALA A 192 -24.65 -12.98 -3.55
C ALA A 192 -23.76 -12.71 -2.33
N TYR A 193 -23.19 -11.51 -2.22
CA TYR A 193 -22.42 -11.14 -1.03
C TYR A 193 -23.31 -11.09 0.21
N LEU A 194 -24.52 -10.50 0.13
CA LEU A 194 -25.45 -10.45 1.26
C LEU A 194 -25.90 -11.85 1.74
N ASP A 195 -26.08 -12.81 0.83
CA ASP A 195 -26.32 -14.22 1.20
C ASP A 195 -25.16 -14.77 2.03
N CYS A 196 -23.93 -14.56 1.56
CA CYS A 196 -22.74 -15.00 2.28
C CYS A 196 -22.59 -14.30 3.64
N LEU A 197 -22.80 -12.98 3.69
CA LEU A 197 -22.73 -12.21 4.93
C LEU A 197 -23.77 -12.69 5.94
N THR A 198 -24.99 -13.00 5.50
CA THR A 198 -26.06 -13.56 6.34
C THR A 198 -25.67 -14.91 6.94
N MET A 199 -25.06 -15.79 6.13
CA MET A 199 -24.55 -17.05 6.63
C MET A 199 -23.38 -16.84 7.59
N LEU A 200 -22.42 -15.98 7.24
CA LEU A 200 -21.24 -15.72 8.06
C LEU A 200 -21.59 -15.09 9.41
N ALA A 201 -22.62 -14.24 9.50
CA ALA A 201 -22.98 -13.49 10.70
C ALA A 201 -23.55 -14.33 11.87
N LYS A 202 -23.60 -15.68 11.76
CA LYS A 202 -24.05 -16.52 12.88
C LYS A 202 -23.12 -16.37 14.10
N PRO A 203 -23.65 -16.30 15.35
CA PRO A 203 -22.85 -15.99 16.54
C PRO A 203 -21.67 -16.92 16.82
N HIS A 204 -21.79 -18.22 16.51
CA HIS A 204 -20.71 -19.20 16.73
C HIS A 204 -19.51 -19.02 15.78
N ARG A 205 -19.66 -18.25 14.70
CA ARG A 205 -18.60 -17.99 13.71
C ARG A 205 -17.85 -16.74 14.10
N GLN A 206 -16.85 -16.80 14.97
CA GLN A 206 -16.25 -15.60 15.59
C GLN A 206 -15.22 -14.82 14.75
N TRP A 207 -15.36 -14.84 13.41
CA TRP A 207 -14.49 -14.07 12.50
C TRP A 207 -14.58 -12.55 12.74
N LYS A 208 -13.48 -11.84 12.45
CA LYS A 208 -13.31 -10.39 12.72
C LYS A 208 -13.51 -9.53 11.47
N TYR A 209 -13.10 -10.03 10.31
CA TYR A 209 -13.21 -9.36 9.02
C TYR A 209 -13.64 -10.33 7.93
N VAL A 210 -14.30 -9.81 6.89
CA VAL A 210 -14.64 -10.54 5.67
C VAL A 210 -14.17 -9.78 4.44
N SER A 211 -13.48 -10.47 3.52
CA SER A 211 -13.15 -9.92 2.19
C SER A 211 -14.16 -10.39 1.14
N LEU A 212 -14.68 -9.45 0.36
CA LEU A 212 -15.57 -9.68 -0.77
C LEU A 212 -14.71 -9.86 -2.04
N LEU A 213 -14.85 -10.99 -2.71
CA LEU A 213 -13.95 -11.41 -3.80
C LEU A 213 -14.73 -11.99 -4.99
N GLN A 214 -14.11 -11.93 -6.18
CA GLN A 214 -14.61 -12.50 -7.43
C GLN A 214 -13.75 -13.67 -7.90
N ASN A 215 -14.28 -14.55 -8.75
CA ASN A 215 -13.66 -15.82 -9.20
C ASN A 215 -12.14 -15.80 -9.42
N HIS A 216 -11.61 -14.75 -10.07
CA HIS A 216 -10.19 -14.64 -10.47
C HIS A 216 -9.34 -13.74 -9.58
N ASP A 217 -9.89 -13.33 -8.42
CA ASP A 217 -9.09 -12.74 -7.37
C ASP A 217 -8.21 -13.83 -6.76
N THR A 218 -6.94 -13.52 -6.50
CA THR A 218 -5.96 -14.46 -5.95
C THR A 218 -5.24 -13.83 -4.79
N ALA A 219 -5.06 -14.57 -3.70
CA ALA A 219 -4.29 -14.10 -2.55
C ALA A 219 -2.83 -13.86 -2.95
N ILE A 220 -2.27 -12.72 -2.51
CA ILE A 220 -0.85 -12.38 -2.72
C ILE A 220 -0.10 -12.17 -1.41
N LYS A 221 -0.71 -12.57 -0.30
CA LYS A 221 -0.16 -12.57 1.05
C LYS A 221 -0.50 -13.91 1.71
N THR A 222 0.36 -14.37 2.60
CA THR A 222 0.09 -15.59 3.38
C THR A 222 -1.09 -15.35 4.33
N ARG A 223 -1.71 -16.43 4.83
CA ARG A 223 -2.76 -16.34 5.86
C ARG A 223 -2.34 -15.48 7.05
N PHE A 224 -1.11 -15.65 7.54
CA PHE A 224 -0.57 -14.88 8.66
C PHE A 224 -0.40 -13.39 8.30
N GLN A 225 0.11 -13.08 7.10
CA GLN A 225 0.21 -11.69 6.64
C GLN A 225 -1.16 -11.03 6.50
N ILE A 226 -2.15 -11.71 5.92
CA ILE A 226 -3.54 -11.22 5.83
C ILE A 226 -4.08 -10.93 7.23
N MET A 227 -3.98 -11.88 8.15
CA MET A 227 -4.38 -11.71 9.54
C MET A 227 -3.75 -10.46 10.17
N GLN A 228 -2.44 -10.28 10.01
CA GLN A 228 -1.73 -9.14 10.59
C GLN A 228 -2.19 -7.80 9.98
N ILE A 229 -2.38 -7.75 8.66
CA ILE A 229 -2.90 -6.57 7.96
C ILE A 229 -4.27 -6.19 8.54
N LEU A 230 -5.17 -7.17 8.70
CA LEU A 230 -6.50 -6.94 9.26
C LEU A 230 -6.45 -6.47 10.72
N LYS A 231 -5.51 -6.97 11.53
CA LYS A 231 -5.27 -6.45 12.89
C LYS A 231 -4.90 -4.97 12.88
N TRP A 232 -4.12 -4.51 11.90
CA TRP A 232 -3.73 -3.09 11.79
C TRP A 232 -4.85 -2.17 11.29
N LEU A 233 -5.94 -2.71 10.74
CA LEU A 233 -7.11 -1.91 10.37
C LEU A 233 -7.92 -1.45 11.58
N ASP A 234 -7.81 -2.15 12.71
CA ASP A 234 -8.38 -1.75 14.01
C ASP A 234 -9.85 -1.30 13.94
N GLY A 235 -10.70 -2.11 13.31
CA GLY A 235 -12.13 -1.85 13.12
C GLY A 235 -12.49 -1.03 11.88
N ALA A 236 -11.52 -0.42 11.20
CA ALA A 236 -11.76 0.22 9.91
C ALA A 236 -12.02 -0.81 8.80
N ASN A 237 -12.93 -0.48 7.89
CA ASN A 237 -13.22 -1.22 6.67
C ASN A 237 -12.36 -0.68 5.53
N ASP A 238 -12.06 -1.50 4.54
CA ASP A 238 -11.45 -1.07 3.28
C ASP A 238 -12.46 -1.23 2.14
N ALA A 239 -12.87 -0.11 1.55
CA ALA A 239 -13.71 -0.07 0.37
C ALA A 239 -13.29 1.17 -0.42
N GLU A 240 -13.23 1.04 -1.74
CA GLU A 240 -12.91 2.20 -2.57
C GLU A 240 -14.09 3.17 -2.56
N ILE A 241 -13.82 4.45 -2.36
CA ILE A 241 -14.84 5.49 -2.33
C ILE A 241 -14.45 6.56 -3.34
N THR A 242 -15.19 6.61 -4.45
CA THR A 242 -15.05 7.59 -5.54
C THR A 242 -16.40 8.22 -5.91
N ASN A 243 -16.35 9.19 -6.82
CA ASN A 243 -17.55 9.82 -7.36
C ASN A 243 -18.45 8.77 -8.06
N PRO A 244 -19.78 8.79 -7.84
CA PRO A 244 -20.70 7.80 -8.41
C PRO A 244 -20.76 7.78 -9.94
N GLY A 245 -20.18 8.78 -10.62
CA GLY A 245 -20.22 8.90 -12.06
C GLY A 245 -21.62 9.25 -12.58
N ARG A 246 -21.89 8.88 -13.83
CA ARG A 246 -23.12 9.23 -14.55
C ARG A 246 -24.16 8.09 -14.64
N ARG A 247 -23.77 6.86 -14.30
CA ARG A 247 -24.62 5.65 -14.48
C ARG A 247 -25.74 5.53 -13.45
N ILE A 248 -25.57 6.13 -12.28
CA ILE A 248 -26.61 6.15 -11.25
C ILE A 248 -27.80 7.01 -11.69
N ASN A 249 -29.02 6.48 -11.57
CA ASN A 249 -30.22 7.25 -11.90
C ASN A 249 -30.50 8.30 -10.83
N ARG A 250 -30.08 9.54 -11.09
CA ARG A 250 -30.24 10.68 -10.17
C ARG A 250 -31.68 11.21 -10.06
N LYS A 251 -32.59 10.77 -10.95
CA LYS A 251 -34.01 11.14 -10.92
C LYS A 251 -34.81 10.34 -9.88
N LEU A 252 -34.31 9.17 -9.47
CA LEU A 252 -34.92 8.39 -8.39
C LEU A 252 -34.76 9.11 -7.04
N ASP A 253 -35.73 8.92 -6.15
CA ASP A 253 -35.73 9.50 -4.82
C ASP A 253 -34.86 8.72 -3.84
N TRP A 254 -33.58 9.03 -3.75
CA TRP A 254 -32.66 8.35 -2.84
C TRP A 254 -32.76 8.79 -1.36
N THR A 255 -33.90 9.31 -0.91
CA THR A 255 -34.12 9.60 0.52
C THR A 255 -34.27 8.34 1.35
N VAL A 256 -33.91 8.43 2.64
CA VAL A 256 -34.05 7.32 3.60
C VAL A 256 -35.48 6.79 3.62
N SER A 257 -36.49 7.67 3.66
CA SER A 257 -37.91 7.29 3.62
C SER A 257 -38.28 6.53 2.34
N ALA A 258 -37.87 7.04 1.18
CA ALA A 258 -38.18 6.40 -0.09
C ALA A 258 -37.49 5.03 -0.26
N LEU A 259 -36.36 4.83 0.41
CA LEU A 259 -35.65 3.55 0.46
C LEU A 259 -36.15 2.62 1.58
N SER A 260 -36.99 3.09 2.50
CA SER A 260 -37.33 2.36 3.74
C SER A 260 -36.08 1.79 4.45
N LEU A 261 -34.98 2.56 4.45
CA LEU A 261 -33.63 2.03 4.64
C LEU A 261 -33.38 1.40 6.02
N PHE A 262 -34.06 1.84 7.08
CA PHE A 262 -33.86 1.32 8.44
C PHE A 262 -35.03 0.45 8.88
N HIS A 263 -34.73 -0.67 9.54
CA HIS A 263 -35.75 -1.45 10.24
C HIS A 263 -36.34 -0.68 11.44
N ASN A 264 -35.53 0.17 12.07
CA ASN A 264 -35.94 0.98 13.21
C ASN A 264 -36.77 2.21 12.78
N LYS A 265 -38.03 2.28 13.22
CA LYS A 265 -38.97 3.37 12.89
C LYS A 265 -38.52 4.75 13.38
N THR A 266 -37.81 4.83 14.51
CA THR A 266 -37.31 6.10 15.05
C THR A 266 -36.17 6.64 14.19
N LYS A 267 -35.22 5.79 13.76
CA LYS A 267 -34.17 6.19 12.80
C LYS A 267 -34.78 6.58 11.46
N MET A 268 -35.80 5.85 11.00
CA MET A 268 -36.56 6.21 9.80
C MET A 268 -37.18 7.61 9.90
N ALA A 269 -37.83 7.94 11.01
CA ALA A 269 -38.41 9.27 11.22
C ALA A 269 -37.34 10.36 11.31
N ALA A 270 -36.25 10.10 12.05
CA ALA A 270 -35.18 11.08 12.28
C ALA A 270 -34.38 11.43 11.02
N PHE A 271 -34.17 10.46 10.12
CA PHE A 271 -33.38 10.65 8.90
C PHE A 271 -34.18 10.60 7.61
N GLY A 272 -35.51 10.46 7.69
CA GLY A 272 -36.37 10.17 6.53
C GLY A 272 -36.19 11.10 5.34
N SER A 273 -36.05 12.41 5.59
CA SER A 273 -35.82 13.43 4.55
C SER A 273 -34.37 13.51 4.06
N LYS A 274 -33.41 12.87 4.74
CA LYS A 274 -32.01 12.88 4.31
C LYS A 274 -31.82 12.00 3.09
N LYS A 275 -31.03 12.50 2.14
CA LYS A 275 -30.71 11.82 0.89
C LYS A 275 -29.41 11.03 1.01
N ILE A 276 -29.44 9.77 0.58
CA ILE A 276 -28.26 8.93 0.39
C ILE A 276 -27.49 9.45 -0.83
N VAL A 277 -26.25 9.89 -0.60
CA VAL A 277 -25.35 10.26 -1.69
C VAL A 277 -24.59 9.02 -2.11
N MET A 278 -24.89 8.55 -3.31
CA MET A 278 -24.24 7.36 -3.86
C MET A 278 -22.76 7.61 -4.09
N THR A 279 -21.96 6.61 -3.77
CA THR A 279 -20.54 6.54 -4.13
C THR A 279 -20.28 5.27 -4.92
N LYS A 280 -19.21 5.30 -5.71
CA LYS A 280 -18.79 4.16 -6.51
C LYS A 280 -17.41 3.70 -6.02
N GLY A 281 -17.15 2.41 -6.08
CA GLY A 281 -15.81 1.84 -5.96
C GLY A 281 -15.71 0.53 -6.73
N ASN A 282 -14.58 -0.16 -6.59
CA ASN A 282 -14.44 -1.54 -7.02
C ASN A 282 -15.30 -2.49 -6.17
N VAL A 283 -15.59 -3.66 -6.74
CA VAL A 283 -16.39 -4.73 -6.10
C VAL A 283 -15.72 -5.31 -4.87
N ALA A 284 -14.39 -5.43 -4.89
CA ALA A 284 -13.63 -5.97 -3.77
C ALA A 284 -13.66 -4.99 -2.60
N ALA A 285 -13.89 -5.51 -1.40
CA ALA A 285 -13.89 -4.75 -0.16
C ALA A 285 -13.55 -5.67 1.01
N THR A 286 -13.08 -5.10 2.11
CA THR A 286 -12.85 -5.79 3.38
C THR A 286 -13.66 -5.12 4.46
N LEU A 287 -14.61 -5.84 5.03
CA LEU A 287 -15.59 -5.32 5.99
C LEU A 287 -15.34 -5.92 7.37
N SER A 288 -15.37 -5.08 8.40
CA SER A 288 -15.35 -5.54 9.78
C SER A 288 -16.64 -6.31 10.11
N ARG A 289 -16.56 -7.20 11.12
CA ARG A 289 -17.74 -7.90 11.65
C ARG A 289 -18.84 -6.94 12.07
N GLN A 290 -18.48 -5.84 12.71
CA GLN A 290 -19.41 -4.80 13.16
C GLN A 290 -20.15 -4.17 11.97
N MET A 291 -19.48 -3.92 10.85
CA MET A 291 -20.11 -3.42 9.63
C MET A 291 -21.14 -4.40 9.09
N VAL A 292 -20.79 -5.68 9.04
CA VAL A 292 -21.70 -6.73 8.54
C VAL A 292 -22.93 -6.87 9.44
N GLU A 293 -22.74 -6.92 10.76
CA GLU A 293 -23.86 -7.00 11.71
C GLU A 293 -24.75 -5.77 11.63
N TYR A 294 -24.17 -4.57 11.50
CA TYR A 294 -24.91 -3.34 11.27
C TYR A 294 -25.76 -3.43 10.00
N VAL A 295 -25.16 -3.83 8.87
CA VAL A 295 -25.88 -3.97 7.59
C VAL A 295 -27.05 -4.94 7.69
N LEU A 296 -26.88 -6.07 8.38
CA LEU A 296 -27.91 -7.11 8.45
C LEU A 296 -29.00 -6.83 9.49
N ASN A 297 -28.68 -6.12 10.57
CA ASN A 297 -29.60 -5.93 11.70
C ASN A 297 -30.28 -4.55 11.69
N GLU A 298 -29.65 -3.52 11.11
CA GLU A 298 -30.17 -2.16 11.15
C GLU A 298 -30.80 -1.71 9.84
N LEU A 299 -30.36 -2.28 8.71
CA LEU A 299 -30.74 -1.81 7.38
C LEU A 299 -31.65 -2.79 6.64
N ASP A 300 -32.69 -2.25 6.01
CA ASP A 300 -33.42 -2.90 4.93
C ASP A 300 -32.85 -2.43 3.58
N LEU A 301 -32.16 -3.33 2.88
CA LEU A 301 -31.55 -3.03 1.59
C LEU A 301 -32.44 -3.37 0.40
N THR A 302 -33.65 -3.91 0.59
CA THR A 302 -34.49 -4.42 -0.51
C THR A 302 -34.76 -3.34 -1.56
N GLU A 303 -35.21 -2.16 -1.15
CA GLU A 303 -35.55 -1.08 -2.07
C GLU A 303 -34.30 -0.41 -2.67
N MET A 304 -33.21 -0.32 -1.90
CA MET A 304 -31.92 0.18 -2.41
C MET A 304 -31.38 -0.72 -3.52
N LEU A 305 -31.36 -2.04 -3.31
CA LEU A 305 -30.95 -3.02 -4.31
C LEU A 305 -31.87 -2.99 -5.54
N ARG A 306 -33.19 -2.93 -5.35
CA ARG A 306 -34.15 -2.83 -6.47
C ARG A 306 -33.83 -1.65 -7.39
N ARG A 307 -33.43 -0.51 -6.84
CA ARG A 307 -33.06 0.68 -7.61
C ARG A 307 -31.67 0.59 -8.22
N LEU A 308 -30.68 0.07 -7.48
CA LEU A 308 -29.33 -0.18 -8.01
C LEU A 308 -29.37 -1.18 -9.17
N ASN A 309 -30.30 -2.14 -9.14
CA ASN A 309 -30.53 -3.09 -10.22
C ASN A 309 -31.14 -2.48 -11.50
N GLN A 310 -31.45 -1.18 -11.50
CA GLN A 310 -31.78 -0.45 -12.74
C GLN A 310 -30.53 0.11 -13.43
N VAL A 311 -29.36 0.08 -12.78
CA VAL A 311 -28.09 0.52 -13.39
C VAL A 311 -27.61 -0.54 -14.37
N GLU A 312 -27.50 -0.19 -15.64
CA GLU A 312 -27.18 -1.14 -16.71
C GLU A 312 -25.83 -1.83 -16.51
N PHE A 313 -24.78 -1.09 -16.11
CA PHE A 313 -23.41 -1.61 -16.00
C PHE A 313 -22.71 -1.16 -14.70
N GLY A 314 -22.05 -2.10 -14.02
CA GLY A 314 -21.29 -1.88 -12.78
C GLY A 314 -22.20 -1.55 -11.60
N ARG A 315 -23.30 -2.27 -11.44
CA ARG A 315 -24.28 -2.04 -10.36
C ARG A 315 -23.81 -2.53 -8.98
N ASP A 316 -22.94 -3.53 -8.99
CA ASP A 316 -22.22 -4.12 -7.85
C ASP A 316 -21.17 -3.18 -7.26
N GLU A 317 -20.75 -2.17 -8.02
CA GLU A 317 -19.76 -1.16 -7.65
C GLU A 317 -20.32 -0.03 -6.74
N TYR A 318 -21.57 -0.11 -6.28
CA TYR A 318 -22.23 0.98 -5.53
C TYR A 318 -22.54 0.67 -4.07
N LEU A 319 -23.00 -0.55 -3.75
CA LEU A 319 -23.60 -0.84 -2.43
C LEU A 319 -22.63 -0.59 -1.28
N PHE A 320 -21.55 -1.39 -1.19
CA PHE A 320 -20.60 -1.28 -0.08
C PHE A 320 -19.79 0.02 -0.08
N PRO A 321 -19.36 0.58 -1.22
CA PRO A 321 -18.81 1.94 -1.26
C PRO A 321 -19.73 2.99 -0.64
N THR A 322 -21.03 2.95 -1.00
CA THR A 322 -22.02 3.90 -0.46
C THR A 322 -22.17 3.74 1.04
N LEU A 323 -22.42 2.51 1.50
CA LEU A 323 -22.61 2.23 2.94
C LEU A 323 -21.35 2.54 3.77
N ASN A 324 -20.16 2.47 3.18
CA ASN A 324 -18.90 2.85 3.83
C ASN A 324 -18.59 4.36 3.79
N SER A 325 -19.43 5.18 3.17
CA SER A 325 -19.15 6.61 3.00
C SER A 325 -20.19 7.52 3.66
N VAL A 326 -21.44 7.07 3.78
CA VAL A 326 -22.53 7.93 4.26
C VAL A 326 -22.47 8.09 5.79
N ASP A 327 -22.09 9.28 6.25
CA ASP A 327 -21.81 9.51 7.68
C ASP A 327 -23.05 9.39 8.56
N PHE A 328 -24.19 9.93 8.13
CA PHE A 328 -25.37 10.07 8.99
C PHE A 328 -26.10 8.75 9.24
N ILE A 329 -25.87 7.71 8.43
CA ILE A 329 -26.43 6.39 8.73
C ILE A 329 -25.71 5.75 9.92
N GLY A 330 -24.47 6.16 10.21
CA GLY A 330 -23.74 5.67 11.38
C GLY A 330 -23.18 4.26 11.21
N ALA A 331 -22.97 3.80 9.97
CA ALA A 331 -22.31 2.53 9.69
C ALA A 331 -20.88 2.52 10.28
N PRO A 332 -20.44 1.42 10.92
CA PRO A 332 -19.13 1.35 11.56
C PRO A 332 -18.02 1.08 10.53
N GLY A 333 -16.81 1.58 10.80
CA GLY A 333 -15.60 1.26 10.04
C GLY A 333 -15.41 1.98 8.70
N GLY A 334 -16.41 2.72 8.19
CA GLY A 334 -16.32 3.42 6.90
C GLY A 334 -15.36 4.64 6.87
N ALA A 335 -15.26 5.31 5.73
CA ALA A 335 -14.71 6.66 5.63
C ALA A 335 -15.83 7.71 5.60
N SER A 336 -15.49 8.98 5.58
CA SER A 336 -16.48 10.07 5.51
C SER A 336 -16.84 10.45 4.08
N GLN A 337 -18.10 10.81 3.88
CA GLN A 337 -18.63 11.31 2.60
C GLN A 337 -17.94 12.62 2.18
N ILE A 338 -17.43 13.36 3.17
CA ILE A 338 -16.70 14.61 2.98
C ILE A 338 -15.49 14.43 2.05
N CYS A 339 -14.88 13.24 2.02
CA CYS A 339 -13.81 12.93 1.07
C CYS A 339 -14.28 13.17 -0.38
N ILE A 340 -15.45 12.63 -0.75
CA ILE A 340 -16.00 12.80 -2.09
C ILE A 340 -16.43 14.24 -2.37
N GLU A 341 -17.01 14.92 -1.38
CA GLU A 341 -17.42 16.32 -1.50
C GLU A 341 -16.22 17.23 -1.77
N LYS A 342 -15.07 16.93 -1.15
CA LYS A 342 -13.79 17.60 -1.38
C LYS A 342 -13.03 17.07 -2.61
N ARG A 343 -13.66 16.22 -3.43
CA ARG A 343 -13.07 15.58 -4.62
C ARG A 343 -11.81 14.74 -4.32
N GLN A 344 -11.73 14.19 -3.11
CA GLN A 344 -10.71 13.24 -2.70
C GLN A 344 -11.26 11.83 -2.83
N GLN A 345 -10.51 10.97 -3.51
CA GLN A 345 -10.82 9.54 -3.61
C GLN A 345 -10.17 8.82 -2.43
N VAL A 346 -10.87 7.81 -1.91
CA VAL A 346 -10.28 6.84 -0.99
C VAL A 346 -9.98 5.59 -1.81
N GLU A 347 -8.71 5.37 -2.10
CA GLU A 347 -8.26 4.15 -2.78
C GLU A 347 -8.43 2.95 -1.85
N GLN A 348 -8.66 1.77 -2.43
CA GLN A 348 -8.68 0.51 -1.67
C GLN A 348 -7.34 -0.20 -1.75
N PHE A 349 -7.05 -1.03 -0.74
CA PHE A 349 -5.92 -1.96 -0.80
C PHE A 349 -6.35 -3.44 -0.79
N THR A 350 -7.63 -3.77 -0.62
CA THR A 350 -8.12 -5.15 -0.60
C THR A 350 -7.60 -5.91 -1.82
N ARG A 351 -7.72 -5.32 -3.02
CA ARG A 351 -7.35 -5.97 -4.27
C ARG A 351 -6.59 -5.07 -5.24
N ALA A 352 -5.41 -5.53 -5.65
CA ALA A 352 -4.63 -4.91 -6.73
C ALA A 352 -5.27 -5.19 -8.10
N VAL A 353 -5.35 -4.19 -8.97
CA VAL A 353 -5.77 -4.31 -10.37
C VAL A 353 -4.91 -3.39 -11.22
N VAL A 354 -4.37 -3.89 -12.33
CA VAL A 354 -3.68 -3.07 -13.33
C VAL A 354 -4.61 -2.83 -14.51
N TRP A 355 -5.02 -1.58 -14.72
CA TRP A 355 -5.92 -1.17 -15.79
C TRP A 355 -5.17 -0.63 -17.02
N VAL A 356 -5.82 -0.64 -18.19
CA VAL A 356 -5.25 -0.15 -19.47
C VAL A 356 -4.86 1.34 -19.48
N ASN A 357 -5.42 2.13 -18.58
CA ASN A 357 -5.07 3.55 -18.45
C ASN A 357 -3.74 3.75 -17.70
N TYR A 358 -3.22 2.71 -17.05
CA TYR A 358 -1.84 2.63 -16.57
C TYR A 358 -0.93 2.18 -17.73
N SER A 359 0.36 2.50 -17.69
CA SER A 359 1.22 2.20 -18.84
C SER A 359 1.19 0.70 -19.17
N GLN A 360 1.30 0.33 -20.46
CA GLN A 360 1.46 -1.07 -20.85
C GLN A 360 2.66 -1.74 -20.16
N ASP A 361 3.62 -0.93 -19.68
CA ASP A 361 4.78 -1.38 -18.91
C ASP A 361 4.42 -1.91 -17.51
N GLU A 362 3.27 -1.55 -16.94
CA GLU A 362 2.81 -2.06 -15.64
C GLU A 362 2.19 -3.48 -15.73
N CYS A 363 1.76 -3.88 -16.93
CA CYS A 363 1.30 -5.24 -17.21
C CYS A 363 2.44 -6.05 -17.84
N ALA A 364 3.25 -6.71 -17.03
CA ALA A 364 4.47 -7.36 -17.51
C ALA A 364 4.18 -8.53 -18.45
N SER A 365 3.04 -9.21 -18.28
CA SER A 365 2.55 -10.22 -19.24
C SER A 365 2.15 -9.65 -20.60
N ARG A 366 1.91 -8.33 -20.68
CA ARG A 366 1.38 -7.59 -21.83
C ARG A 366 0.03 -8.09 -22.34
N PHE A 367 -0.69 -8.88 -21.56
CA PHE A 367 -1.99 -9.43 -21.95
C PHE A 367 -3.12 -8.69 -21.24
N MET A 368 -3.86 -7.89 -21.99
CA MET A 368 -5.02 -7.14 -21.51
C MET A 368 -6.32 -7.82 -21.93
N ARG A 369 -7.26 -7.96 -21.00
CA ARG A 369 -8.61 -8.46 -21.28
C ARG A 369 -9.65 -7.56 -20.65
N HIS A 370 -10.51 -6.95 -21.48
CA HIS A 370 -11.50 -5.95 -21.05
C HIS A 370 -10.88 -4.76 -20.29
N GLY A 371 -9.69 -4.32 -20.71
CA GLY A 371 -8.99 -3.19 -20.09
C GLY A 371 -8.32 -3.49 -18.75
N ILE A 372 -8.22 -4.77 -18.35
CA ILE A 372 -7.52 -5.23 -17.13
C ILE A 372 -6.40 -6.19 -17.52
N CYS A 373 -5.22 -6.05 -16.90
CA CYS A 373 -4.09 -6.95 -17.07
C CYS A 373 -4.44 -8.36 -16.56
N VAL A 374 -4.09 -9.37 -17.36
CA VAL A 374 -4.07 -10.75 -16.90
C VAL A 374 -2.65 -11.07 -16.52
N PHE A 375 -2.41 -11.30 -15.24
CA PHE A 375 -1.05 -11.52 -14.76
C PHE A 375 -0.51 -12.87 -15.23
N GLY A 376 0.73 -12.85 -15.69
CA GLY A 376 1.51 -14.04 -16.05
C GLY A 376 2.70 -14.21 -15.11
N MET A 377 3.58 -15.15 -15.44
CA MET A 377 4.81 -15.38 -14.67
C MET A 377 5.71 -14.14 -14.58
N GLU A 378 5.63 -13.22 -15.54
CA GLU A 378 6.35 -11.94 -15.55
C GLU A 378 5.95 -10.99 -14.44
N ASP A 379 4.71 -11.10 -13.94
CA ASP A 379 4.17 -10.16 -12.97
C ASP A 379 4.52 -10.56 -11.52
N LEU A 380 4.94 -11.82 -11.28
CA LEU A 380 5.00 -12.36 -9.92
C LEU A 380 6.08 -11.70 -9.06
N GLY A 381 7.33 -11.68 -9.54
CA GLY A 381 8.46 -11.13 -8.80
C GLY A 381 8.42 -9.60 -8.68
N ILE A 382 7.88 -8.92 -9.69
CA ILE A 382 7.86 -7.45 -9.77
C ILE A 382 6.68 -6.87 -8.98
N ASN A 383 5.48 -7.41 -9.19
CA ASN A 383 4.25 -6.83 -8.66
C ASN A 383 3.82 -7.53 -7.35
N PHE A 384 3.60 -8.84 -7.38
CA PHE A 384 2.92 -9.54 -6.28
C PHE A 384 3.71 -9.53 -4.96
N ILE A 385 5.04 -9.55 -5.05
CA ILE A 385 5.92 -9.45 -3.88
C ILE A 385 5.87 -8.06 -3.24
N ARG A 386 5.73 -7.00 -4.05
CA ARG A 386 5.89 -5.61 -3.59
C ARG A 386 4.58 -4.93 -3.22
N TRP A 387 3.47 -5.37 -3.81
CA TRP A 387 2.19 -4.73 -3.58
C TRP A 387 1.73 -4.86 -2.12
N PRO A 388 1.17 -3.79 -1.53
CA PRO A 388 0.61 -3.85 -0.17
C PRO A 388 -0.74 -4.57 -0.11
N HIS A 389 -1.31 -4.93 -1.26
CA HIS A 389 -2.62 -5.56 -1.34
C HIS A 389 -2.63 -6.98 -0.78
N MET A 390 -3.80 -7.43 -0.33
CA MET A 390 -4.03 -8.81 0.12
C MET A 390 -4.31 -9.75 -1.05
N TYR A 391 -5.03 -9.24 -2.06
CA TYR A 391 -5.43 -9.97 -3.26
C TYR A 391 -5.00 -9.22 -4.52
N ALA A 392 -5.00 -9.91 -5.67
CA ALA A 392 -4.77 -9.31 -6.98
C ALA A 392 -5.77 -9.85 -8.02
N ASN A 393 -6.10 -9.04 -9.03
CA ASN A 393 -6.96 -9.41 -10.14
C ASN A 393 -6.42 -8.92 -11.51
N LYS A 394 -6.37 -9.76 -12.55
CA LYS A 394 -6.88 -11.15 -12.62
C LYS A 394 -5.81 -12.20 -12.94
N PHE A 395 -5.95 -13.34 -12.27
CA PHE A 395 -5.23 -14.58 -12.57
C PHE A 395 -6.12 -15.52 -13.39
N LEU A 396 -5.67 -15.93 -14.57
CA LEU A 396 -6.43 -16.79 -15.47
C LEU A 396 -5.61 -18.04 -15.84
N PRO A 397 -5.98 -19.24 -15.36
CA PRO A 397 -5.29 -20.49 -15.71
C PRO A 397 -5.31 -20.79 -17.22
N GLU A 398 -6.33 -20.32 -17.93
CA GLU A 398 -6.43 -20.40 -19.40
C GLU A 398 -5.36 -19.59 -20.13
N PHE A 399 -4.82 -18.56 -19.48
CA PHE A 399 -3.73 -17.72 -20.00
C PHE A 399 -2.36 -18.23 -19.53
N ASP A 400 -2.21 -18.46 -18.21
CA ASP A 400 -0.96 -18.91 -17.59
C ASP A 400 -1.24 -19.71 -16.30
N LEU A 401 -1.39 -21.03 -16.44
CA LEU A 401 -1.47 -21.95 -15.31
C LEU A 401 -0.13 -22.01 -14.56
N GLY A 402 1.00 -21.88 -15.27
CA GLY A 402 2.34 -21.90 -14.67
C GLY A 402 2.52 -20.77 -13.65
N ALA A 403 2.05 -19.57 -13.97
CA ALA A 403 2.02 -18.45 -13.03
C ALA A 403 1.19 -18.76 -11.77
N SER A 404 0.02 -19.39 -11.95
CA SER A 404 -0.85 -19.80 -10.84
C SER A 404 -0.14 -20.77 -9.90
N VAL A 405 0.41 -21.84 -10.45
CA VAL A 405 1.13 -22.88 -9.70
C VAL A 405 2.33 -22.30 -8.97
N CYS A 406 3.17 -21.52 -9.67
CA CYS A 406 4.38 -20.97 -9.05
C CYS A 406 4.10 -19.95 -7.96
N TRP A 407 3.03 -19.16 -8.08
CA TRP A 407 2.66 -18.24 -7.03
C TRP A 407 2.19 -18.96 -5.76
N TYR A 408 1.36 -19.98 -5.90
CA TYR A 408 0.88 -20.74 -4.74
C TYR A 408 1.97 -21.61 -4.12
N GLU A 409 2.93 -22.12 -4.90
CA GLU A 409 4.14 -22.73 -4.36
C GLU A 409 4.95 -21.73 -3.52
N ALA A 410 5.11 -20.49 -4.01
CA ALA A 410 5.81 -19.45 -3.25
C ALA A 410 5.09 -19.06 -1.95
N LEU A 411 3.75 -18.96 -1.96
CA LEU A 411 2.98 -18.71 -0.74
C LEU A 411 3.04 -19.87 0.25
N TYR A 412 3.00 -21.12 -0.24
CA TYR A 412 3.21 -22.30 0.59
C TYR A 412 4.59 -22.27 1.27
N ASN A 413 5.65 -22.05 0.49
CA ASN A 413 7.01 -22.01 1.02
C ASN A 413 7.20 -20.89 2.05
N ARG A 414 6.61 -19.71 1.81
CA ARG A 414 6.59 -18.63 2.81
C ARG A 414 5.85 -19.02 4.08
N THR A 415 4.74 -19.72 3.96
CA THR A 415 3.95 -20.13 5.13
C THR A 415 4.66 -21.18 5.96
N GLN A 416 5.35 -22.14 5.33
CA GLN A 416 5.98 -23.28 6.00
C GLN A 416 7.40 -23.00 6.51
N PHE A 417 8.17 -22.20 5.77
CA PHE A 417 9.61 -22.12 5.99
C PHE A 417 10.11 -20.77 6.50
N ASN A 418 9.30 -19.71 6.39
CA ASN A 418 9.62 -18.40 6.94
C ASN A 418 9.03 -18.21 8.34
N SER A 419 9.82 -17.64 9.24
CA SER A 419 9.35 -17.22 10.56
C SER A 419 8.29 -16.12 10.44
N ARG A 420 7.50 -15.91 11.50
CA ARG A 420 6.57 -14.78 11.57
C ARG A 420 7.29 -13.46 11.36
N GLU A 421 8.47 -13.28 11.95
CA GLU A 421 9.25 -12.05 11.80
C GLU A 421 9.68 -11.79 10.35
N GLU A 422 10.12 -12.83 9.63
CA GLU A 422 10.45 -12.73 8.21
C GLU A 422 9.21 -12.38 7.37
N GLN A 423 8.06 -12.99 7.67
CA GLN A 423 6.80 -12.68 6.99
C GLN A 423 6.32 -11.25 7.29
N LEU A 424 6.49 -10.77 8.52
CA LEU A 424 6.17 -9.40 8.93
C LEU A 424 7.09 -8.37 8.26
N ALA A 425 8.37 -8.68 8.10
CA ALA A 425 9.34 -7.80 7.46
C ALA A 425 9.02 -7.52 5.97
N MET A 426 8.18 -8.35 5.34
CA MET A 426 7.66 -8.14 3.99
C MET A 426 6.46 -7.16 3.93
N LEU A 427 5.94 -6.72 5.07
CA LEU A 427 4.80 -5.82 5.15
C LEU A 427 5.24 -4.41 5.58
N ASP A 428 4.67 -3.39 4.94
CA ASP A 428 4.80 -2.01 5.42
C ASP A 428 3.68 -1.68 6.40
N LYS A 429 3.95 -1.86 7.70
CA LYS A 429 2.98 -1.50 8.76
C LYS A 429 2.50 -0.05 8.68
N GLN A 430 3.38 0.90 8.29
CA GLN A 430 3.00 2.30 8.25
C GLN A 430 2.04 2.59 7.10
N PHE A 431 2.18 1.91 5.96
CA PHE A 431 1.20 2.00 4.89
C PHE A 431 -0.23 1.76 5.40
N TYR A 432 -0.47 0.66 6.13
CA TYR A 432 -1.80 0.32 6.63
C TYR A 432 -2.30 1.28 7.71
N LEU A 433 -1.43 1.69 8.65
CA LEU A 433 -1.80 2.62 9.73
C LEU A 433 -2.11 4.03 9.22
N GLN A 434 -1.61 4.40 8.04
CA GLN A 434 -1.80 5.72 7.44
C GLN A 434 -2.96 5.77 6.44
N LEU A 435 -3.65 4.66 6.20
CA LEU A 435 -4.82 4.63 5.32
C LEU A 435 -5.89 5.65 5.80
N PRO A 436 -6.53 6.42 4.90
CA PRO A 436 -7.45 7.49 5.27
C PRO A 436 -8.60 7.03 6.19
N ASN A 437 -9.20 5.89 5.87
CA ASN A 437 -10.26 5.22 6.63
C ASN A 437 -9.78 4.79 8.04
N VAL A 438 -8.57 4.24 8.16
CA VAL A 438 -7.99 3.84 9.46
C VAL A 438 -7.76 5.07 10.35
N ARG A 439 -7.13 6.11 9.80
CA ARG A 439 -6.89 7.37 10.52
C ARG A 439 -8.19 8.04 10.95
N PHE A 440 -9.19 8.05 10.05
CA PHE A 440 -10.50 8.62 10.32
C PHE A 440 -11.20 7.90 11.48
N GLN A 441 -11.24 6.57 11.47
CA GLN A 441 -11.87 5.79 12.54
C GLN A 441 -11.14 5.98 13.88
N LYS A 442 -9.81 6.00 13.87
CA LYS A 442 -9.03 6.28 15.08
C LYS A 442 -9.37 7.64 15.69
N PHE A 443 -9.44 8.69 14.86
CA PHE A 443 -9.81 10.03 15.31
C PHE A 443 -11.26 10.09 15.81
N LYS A 444 -12.20 9.48 15.09
CA LYS A 444 -13.62 9.40 15.48
C LYS A 444 -13.78 8.73 16.85
N ASN A 445 -13.08 7.62 17.10
CA ASN A 445 -13.14 6.91 18.38
C ASN A 445 -12.55 7.73 19.53
N GLN A 446 -11.43 8.43 19.30
CA GLN A 446 -10.85 9.34 20.30
C GLN A 446 -11.82 10.47 20.69
N LEU A 447 -12.51 11.06 19.73
CA LEU A 447 -13.53 12.10 20.00
C LEU A 447 -14.73 11.56 20.77
N LEU A 448 -15.17 10.33 20.52
CA LEU A 448 -16.25 9.69 21.26
C LEU A 448 -15.85 9.43 22.71
N LEU A 449 -14.62 8.97 22.94
CA LEU A 449 -14.08 8.75 24.29
C LEU A 449 -13.97 10.07 25.06
N SER A 450 -13.50 11.16 24.43
CA SER A 450 -13.40 12.46 25.10
C SER A 450 -14.77 13.05 25.46
N LYS A 451 -15.79 12.87 24.60
CA LYS A 451 -17.17 13.31 24.87
C LYS A 451 -17.81 12.52 26.02
N ASN A 452 -17.54 11.23 26.12
CA ASN A 452 -18.04 10.41 27.22
C ASN A 452 -17.38 10.76 28.55
N GLN A 453 -16.09 11.14 28.54
CA GLN A 453 -15.40 11.65 29.73
C GLN A 453 -15.95 13.02 30.17
N SER A 454 -16.24 13.93 29.24
CA SER A 454 -16.85 15.23 29.58
C SER A 454 -18.29 15.10 30.10
N ASN A 455 -19.07 14.15 29.59
CA ASN A 455 -20.44 13.88 30.06
C ASN A 455 -20.49 13.07 31.36
N GLY A 456 -19.41 12.38 31.73
CA GLY A 456 -19.24 11.70 33.03
C GLY A 456 -18.99 12.67 34.19
N LEU A 457 -18.54 13.90 33.91
CA LEU A 457 -18.33 14.96 34.91
C LEU A 457 -19.59 15.81 35.19
N THR A 458 -20.68 15.60 34.45
CA THR A 458 -21.95 16.35 34.64
C THR A 458 -23.01 15.62 35.46
N ASN A 459 -22.73 14.41 35.96
CA ASN A 459 -23.64 13.67 36.84
C ASN A 459 -23.05 13.47 38.24
N LEU A 460 -22.88 14.58 38.98
CA LEU A 460 -22.91 14.57 40.44
C LEU A 460 -24.31 15.01 40.87
N PRO A 461 -25.07 14.23 41.67
CA PRO A 461 -26.39 14.64 42.10
C PRO A 461 -26.30 15.87 42.99
N SER A 462 -27.02 16.93 42.63
CA SER A 462 -27.26 18.08 43.49
C SER A 462 -28.19 17.66 44.63
N ASN A 463 -27.64 17.29 45.78
CA ASN A 463 -28.43 17.20 47.00
C ASN A 463 -28.67 18.60 47.56
N LYS A 464 -29.79 19.20 47.18
CA LYS A 464 -30.47 20.25 47.95
C LYS A 464 -31.76 19.66 48.48
N GLU A 465 -31.74 19.31 49.76
CA GLU A 465 -32.79 19.52 50.78
C GLU A 465 -32.66 18.49 51.89
N LEU A 466 -32.17 18.92 53.05
CA LEU A 466 -32.87 18.78 54.32
C LEU A 466 -32.13 19.60 55.39
N MET A 467 -32.82 20.65 55.86
CA MET A 467 -32.49 21.36 57.09
C MET A 467 -32.62 20.39 58.28
N HIS A 468 -31.70 20.45 59.24
CA HIS A 468 -31.99 20.87 60.63
C HIS A 468 -30.78 20.66 61.59
N THR A 469 -30.52 21.71 62.38
CA THR A 469 -30.05 21.72 63.81
C THR A 469 -28.61 21.25 64.12
N SER A 470 -27.69 22.18 64.44
CA SER A 470 -27.27 22.64 65.81
C SER A 470 -26.12 21.76 66.37
N SER A 471 -24.87 22.18 66.60
CA SER A 471 -24.28 23.24 67.46
C SER A 471 -23.29 22.57 68.44
N SER A 472 -22.23 23.30 68.86
CA SER A 472 -21.20 23.05 69.90
C SER A 472 -20.12 21.97 69.59
N ALA A 473 -18.81 22.27 69.54
CA ALA A 473 -17.86 22.78 70.56
C ALA A 473 -17.69 21.77 71.72
N ALA A 474 -16.52 21.37 72.23
CA ALA A 474 -15.14 21.83 72.11
C ALA A 474 -14.15 20.79 72.70
N ASP A 475 -12.86 20.99 72.43
CA ASP A 475 -11.71 20.92 73.37
C ASP A 475 -10.89 19.66 73.75
N SER A 476 -9.58 19.98 73.86
CA SER A 476 -8.41 19.35 74.52
C SER A 476 -7.63 18.28 73.73
N ILE A 477 -6.38 18.44 73.25
CA ILE A 477 -5.11 19.05 73.75
C ILE A 477 -4.49 18.27 74.92
N ASP A 478 -3.44 17.47 74.68
CA ASP A 478 -2.02 17.70 75.07
C ASP A 478 -1.15 16.43 74.88
N ASN A 479 -0.13 16.45 74.01
CA ASN A 479 1.31 16.70 74.25
C ASN A 479 2.15 15.46 74.65
N ASN A 480 3.06 15.06 73.76
CA ASN A 480 4.51 15.03 74.07
C ASN A 480 5.40 14.80 72.84
N ILE A 481 6.26 15.78 72.55
CA ILE A 481 7.33 15.79 71.55
C ILE A 481 8.68 15.85 72.28
N LYS A 482 9.65 15.02 71.87
CA LYS A 482 11.11 15.34 71.75
C LYS A 482 11.75 14.29 70.83
N ARG A 483 11.92 14.59 69.53
CA ARG A 483 13.08 15.22 68.86
C ARG A 483 14.28 14.27 68.66
N ASN A 484 14.49 13.83 67.41
CA ASN A 484 15.61 14.27 66.56
C ASN A 484 15.53 13.66 65.15
N THR A 485 15.20 14.50 64.17
CA THR A 485 15.36 14.37 62.70
C THR A 485 16.62 15.13 62.26
N PRO A 486 17.26 14.84 61.09
CA PRO A 486 16.79 15.34 59.77
C PRO A 486 16.99 14.30 58.63
N ASN A 487 16.21 14.21 57.55
CA ASN A 487 15.56 15.24 56.76
C ASN A 487 14.25 14.74 56.09
N LYS A 488 13.21 15.57 56.27
CA LYS A 488 11.97 15.77 55.49
C LYS A 488 12.35 16.27 54.08
N ILE A 489 11.77 15.90 52.93
CA ILE A 489 10.37 15.87 52.43
C ILE A 489 9.54 17.11 52.78
N ASP A 490 8.92 17.67 51.74
CA ASP A 490 7.91 18.75 51.68
C ASP A 490 8.47 20.18 51.54
N THR A 491 7.93 21.07 50.71
CA THR A 491 6.70 21.10 49.88
C THR A 491 6.81 22.34 48.96
N GLN A 492 5.97 22.40 47.93
CA GLN A 492 5.23 23.58 47.44
C GLN A 492 5.21 23.70 45.90
N THR A 493 4.03 23.38 45.36
CA THR A 493 3.22 24.19 44.45
C THR A 493 3.90 25.39 43.77
N ASN A 494 4.05 25.34 42.45
CA ASN A 494 3.24 26.13 41.49
C ASN A 494 3.81 26.01 40.07
N ASP A 495 2.88 26.01 39.12
CA ASP A 495 2.98 26.49 37.74
C ASP A 495 4.18 26.05 36.88
N HIS A 496 3.88 25.31 35.81
CA HIS A 496 4.04 25.85 34.46
C HIS A 496 3.54 24.86 33.39
N HIS A 497 2.67 25.38 32.52
CA HIS A 497 2.50 25.03 31.11
C HIS A 497 2.96 23.63 30.68
N SER A 498 2.02 22.73 30.36
CA SER A 498 2.31 21.61 29.48
C SER A 498 2.82 22.17 28.15
N SER A 499 4.13 22.08 27.95
CA SER A 499 4.79 22.50 26.74
C SER A 499 4.22 21.74 25.54
N ILE A 500 4.15 22.45 24.41
CA ILE A 500 3.82 21.96 23.08
C ILE A 500 4.96 21.04 22.57
N SER A 501 5.37 20.05 23.36
CA SER A 501 6.49 19.14 23.08
C SER A 501 6.06 17.69 22.85
N ASP A 502 4.82 17.33 23.18
CA ASP A 502 4.35 15.93 23.07
C ASP A 502 3.59 15.65 21.76
N LYS A 503 3.68 16.55 20.77
CA LYS A 503 3.08 16.42 19.43
C LYS A 503 4.12 16.27 18.29
N PHE A 504 5.36 15.92 18.59
CA PHE A 504 6.36 15.68 17.54
C PHE A 504 6.32 14.23 17.05
N VAL A 505 6.12 14.04 15.74
CA VAL A 505 6.46 12.78 15.08
C VAL A 505 7.97 12.58 15.29
N PRO A 506 8.42 11.49 15.95
CA PRO A 506 9.84 11.29 16.15
C PRO A 506 10.52 11.19 14.79
N TYR A 507 11.63 11.92 14.59
CA TYR A 507 12.51 11.68 13.46
C TYR A 507 12.80 10.19 13.32
N PRO A 508 12.95 9.66 12.09
CA PRO A 508 13.43 8.29 11.94
C PRO A 508 14.73 8.14 12.73
N LYS A 509 14.76 7.19 13.68
CA LYS A 509 15.94 6.86 14.50
C LYS A 509 17.18 6.52 13.66
N PHE A 510 17.03 6.36 12.35
CA PHE A 510 18.09 6.10 11.40
C PHE A 510 17.82 6.85 10.08
N TRP A 511 18.68 7.82 9.74
CA TRP A 511 18.63 8.50 8.45
C TRP A 511 19.46 7.71 7.41
N PRO A 512 18.91 7.33 6.24
CA PRO A 512 19.62 6.50 5.27
C PRO A 512 20.82 7.28 4.73
N LYS A 513 21.99 6.65 4.68
CA LYS A 513 23.11 7.22 3.93
C LYS A 513 22.82 7.08 2.42
N ASN A 514 22.73 8.21 1.72
CA ASN A 514 22.60 8.27 0.26
C ASN A 514 23.78 9.06 -0.35
N ASN A 515 24.06 8.85 -1.64
CA ASN A 515 25.07 9.58 -2.40
C ASN A 515 24.76 9.51 -3.90
N TRP A 516 25.49 10.31 -4.69
CA TRP A 516 25.37 10.28 -6.14
C TRP A 516 25.82 8.92 -6.70
N ASN A 517 25.07 8.42 -7.67
CA ASN A 517 25.31 7.12 -8.26
C ASN A 517 26.28 7.23 -9.44
N TYR A 518 27.46 6.60 -9.31
CA TYR A 518 28.47 6.59 -10.36
C TYR A 518 27.96 5.94 -11.67
N SER A 519 27.10 4.93 -11.56
CA SER A 519 26.53 4.24 -12.71
C SER A 519 25.34 4.97 -13.33
N ASP A 520 24.85 6.03 -12.68
CA ASP A 520 23.68 6.81 -13.11
C ASP A 520 24.03 8.32 -13.12
N CYS A 521 25.18 8.60 -13.73
CA CYS A 521 25.83 9.89 -13.81
C CYS A 521 26.31 10.12 -15.24
N HIS A 522 26.00 11.29 -15.82
CA HIS A 522 26.47 11.62 -17.15
C HIS A 522 28.01 11.61 -17.22
N PRO A 523 28.66 11.09 -18.29
CA PRO A 523 30.12 10.96 -18.37
C PRO A 523 30.92 12.26 -18.24
N LYS A 524 30.29 13.41 -18.52
CA LYS A 524 30.89 14.75 -18.38
C LYS A 524 30.81 15.31 -16.95
N LEU A 525 30.20 14.57 -16.02
CA LEU A 525 30.21 14.88 -14.60
C LEU A 525 31.18 13.95 -13.87
N HIS A 526 31.97 14.53 -12.98
CA HIS A 526 32.91 13.81 -12.15
C HIS A 526 32.43 13.80 -10.69
N LEU A 527 32.22 12.60 -10.14
CA LEU A 527 31.88 12.40 -8.73
C LEU A 527 33.15 12.31 -7.88
N ILE A 528 33.31 13.24 -6.94
CA ILE A 528 34.50 13.28 -6.08
C ILE A 528 34.36 12.21 -4.97
N LYS A 529 35.34 11.31 -4.92
CA LYS A 529 35.46 10.22 -3.94
C LYS A 529 36.05 10.73 -2.60
N PRO A 530 35.84 10.01 -1.47
CA PRO A 530 35.24 8.68 -1.34
C PRO A 530 33.72 8.66 -1.11
N ASN A 531 33.11 9.79 -0.73
CA ASN A 531 31.71 9.83 -0.32
C ASN A 531 30.71 10.05 -1.48
N CYS A 532 31.18 10.48 -2.66
CA CYS A 532 30.38 10.78 -3.84
C CYS A 532 29.24 11.78 -3.56
N LEU A 533 29.51 12.79 -2.71
CA LEU A 533 28.55 13.88 -2.43
C LEU A 533 28.79 15.10 -3.32
N LYS A 534 30.02 15.28 -3.82
CA LYS A 534 30.37 16.39 -4.70
C LYS A 534 30.34 15.98 -6.17
N VAL A 535 29.81 16.86 -7.00
CA VAL A 535 29.73 16.70 -8.46
C VAL A 535 30.44 17.89 -9.09
N LEU A 536 31.42 17.62 -9.94
CA LEU A 536 32.13 18.62 -10.74
C LEU A 536 31.78 18.41 -12.23
N CYS A 537 31.37 19.46 -12.91
CA CYS A 537 31.16 19.44 -14.34
C CYS A 537 32.49 19.72 -15.07
N LEU A 538 32.89 18.81 -15.98
CA LEU A 538 34.18 18.89 -16.69
C LEU A 538 34.05 19.43 -18.12
N ALA A 539 32.85 19.82 -18.53
CA ALA A 539 32.58 20.27 -19.89
C ALA A 539 31.50 21.33 -19.90
N LYS A 540 31.49 22.16 -20.95
CA LYS A 540 30.38 23.07 -21.22
C LYS A 540 29.41 22.42 -22.20
N ASN A 541 28.12 22.48 -21.92
CA ASN A 541 27.12 22.10 -22.92
C ASN A 541 27.01 23.21 -23.99
N GLN A 542 27.10 22.83 -25.27
CA GLN A 542 26.98 23.75 -26.40
C GLN A 542 25.51 23.96 -26.82
N ASN A 543 24.59 23.15 -26.31
CA ASN A 543 23.16 23.31 -26.51
C ASN A 543 22.56 24.07 -25.33
N ASP A 544 21.94 25.23 -25.59
CA ASP A 544 21.26 26.06 -24.59
C ASP A 544 20.18 25.29 -23.81
N PHE A 545 19.63 24.24 -24.43
CA PHE A 545 18.51 23.46 -23.91
C PHE A 545 18.91 22.16 -23.18
N GLY A 546 20.15 21.69 -23.32
CA GLY A 546 20.63 20.45 -22.67
C GLY A 546 21.31 20.67 -21.32
N GLY A 547 21.79 19.58 -20.70
CA GLY A 547 22.61 19.63 -19.49
C GLY A 547 23.17 18.26 -19.13
N PHE A 548 24.07 18.18 -18.16
CA PHE A 548 24.61 16.91 -17.69
C PHE A 548 24.01 16.59 -16.33
N SER A 549 23.34 15.44 -16.24
CA SER A 549 22.55 15.06 -15.07
C SER A 549 23.18 13.90 -14.30
N VAL A 550 22.88 13.85 -13.00
CA VAL A 550 23.21 12.72 -12.13
C VAL A 550 22.10 12.46 -11.13
N ARG A 551 21.82 11.17 -10.89
CA ARG A 551 20.84 10.69 -9.91
C ARG A 551 21.52 10.06 -8.69
N ALA A 552 20.84 10.11 -7.55
CA ALA A 552 21.29 9.43 -6.33
C ALA A 552 21.08 7.90 -6.41
N LYS A 553 21.80 7.11 -5.59
CA LYS A 553 21.75 5.64 -5.62
C LYS A 553 20.41 5.05 -5.23
N SER A 554 19.77 5.61 -4.21
CA SER A 554 18.46 5.14 -3.74
C SER A 554 17.38 6.16 -4.09
N MET A 555 16.25 5.67 -4.62
CA MET A 555 14.96 6.27 -4.33
C MET A 555 14.79 6.15 -2.81
N VAL A 556 14.60 7.24 -2.10
CA VAL A 556 14.38 7.16 -0.65
C VAL A 556 12.89 6.86 -0.44
N SER A 557 12.47 5.67 -0.88
CA SER A 557 11.10 5.15 -0.83
C SER A 557 10.76 4.42 0.48
N ASN A 558 11.71 4.36 1.42
CA ASN A 558 11.61 3.53 2.64
C ASN A 558 11.37 4.35 3.92
N TYR A 559 10.89 5.58 3.81
CA TYR A 559 10.68 6.47 4.95
C TYR A 559 9.27 7.05 4.95
N SER A 560 8.56 6.90 6.07
CA SER A 560 7.31 7.62 6.33
C SER A 560 7.61 9.11 6.53
N GLY A 561 6.92 10.00 5.82
CA GLY A 561 6.99 11.46 5.99
C GLY A 561 7.34 12.22 4.71
N PHE A 562 8.62 12.45 4.45
CA PHE A 562 9.12 13.26 3.35
C PHE A 562 10.43 12.71 2.78
N LEU A 563 10.60 12.81 1.47
CA LEU A 563 11.92 12.76 0.82
C LEU A 563 12.45 14.19 0.83
N TYR A 564 13.64 14.45 1.36
CA TYR A 564 14.28 15.77 1.31
C TYR A 564 15.80 15.66 1.26
N PHE A 565 16.43 16.46 0.42
CA PHE A 565 17.88 16.60 0.33
C PHE A 565 18.24 18.06 0.05
N GLU A 566 19.46 18.46 0.41
CA GLU A 566 19.98 19.78 0.13
C GLU A 566 21.18 19.70 -0.81
N VAL A 567 21.36 20.74 -1.60
CA VAL A 567 22.49 20.91 -2.51
C VAL A 567 23.12 22.27 -2.25
N LYS A 568 24.36 22.28 -1.77
CA LYS A 568 25.17 23.49 -1.68
C LYS A 568 25.80 23.75 -3.05
N ILE A 569 25.53 24.91 -3.62
CA ILE A 569 26.14 25.34 -4.87
C ILE A 569 27.52 25.91 -4.53
N GLN A 570 28.58 25.20 -4.87
CA GLN A 570 29.95 25.66 -4.61
C GLN A 570 30.41 26.61 -5.71
N GLN A 571 30.09 26.28 -6.97
CA GLN A 571 30.41 27.08 -8.15
C GLN A 571 29.36 26.85 -9.23
N GLY A 572 29.03 27.90 -9.98
CA GLY A 572 28.08 27.81 -11.10
C GLY A 572 26.83 28.66 -10.93
N ARG A 573 26.14 28.90 -12.06
CA ARG A 573 24.96 29.78 -12.15
C ARG A 573 23.84 29.24 -13.04
N ASN A 574 24.04 28.10 -13.68
CA ASN A 574 23.11 27.49 -14.64
C ASN A 574 22.80 26.05 -14.22
N LEU A 575 21.99 25.90 -13.17
CA LEU A 575 21.80 24.64 -12.47
C LEU A 575 20.30 24.32 -12.34
N CYS A 576 19.95 23.04 -12.43
CA CYS A 576 18.62 22.52 -12.14
C CYS A 576 18.73 21.58 -10.91
N VAL A 577 17.97 21.80 -9.84
CA VAL A 577 17.88 20.88 -8.66
C VAL A 577 16.48 20.31 -8.58
N GLY A 578 16.32 19.00 -8.41
CA GLY A 578 14.99 18.41 -8.43
C GLY A 578 14.89 16.91 -8.23
N LEU A 579 13.78 16.36 -8.72
CA LEU A 579 13.43 14.93 -8.68
C LEU A 579 13.17 14.38 -10.08
N ALA A 580 13.72 13.21 -10.39
CA ALA A 580 13.58 12.56 -11.70
C ALA A 580 13.32 11.06 -11.56
N THR A 581 12.59 10.50 -12.53
CA THR A 581 12.50 9.05 -12.70
C THR A 581 13.79 8.49 -13.31
N LYS A 582 13.99 7.17 -13.22
CA LYS A 582 15.12 6.50 -13.87
C LYS A 582 15.06 6.55 -15.39
N LEU A 583 13.90 6.88 -15.96
CA LEU A 583 13.67 6.97 -17.41
C LEU A 583 14.21 8.27 -18.02
N MET A 584 14.52 9.29 -17.22
CA MET A 584 15.07 10.55 -17.75
C MET A 584 16.47 10.34 -18.35
N PRO A 585 16.74 10.74 -19.61
CA PRO A 585 18.08 10.73 -20.18
C PRO A 585 19.06 11.58 -19.37
N LEU A 586 20.33 11.17 -19.30
CA LEU A 586 21.35 11.86 -18.48
C LEU A 586 21.93 13.12 -19.15
N ASP A 587 21.64 13.34 -20.44
CA ASP A 587 22.06 14.47 -21.28
C ASP A 587 20.99 15.59 -21.40
N GLU A 588 19.90 15.48 -20.63
CA GLU A 588 18.78 16.44 -20.55
C GLU A 588 18.74 17.22 -19.22
N CYS A 589 18.13 18.42 -19.17
CA CYS A 589 17.83 19.09 -17.88
C CYS A 589 16.59 18.51 -17.24
N ILE A 590 16.73 18.21 -15.96
CA ILE A 590 15.59 17.89 -15.10
C ILE A 590 14.53 19.00 -15.15
N GLY A 591 13.26 18.61 -15.17
CA GLY A 591 12.10 19.47 -15.35
C GLY A 591 11.67 19.67 -16.82
N ARG A 592 12.40 19.12 -17.79
CA ARG A 592 12.06 19.15 -19.23
C ARG A 592 11.63 17.81 -19.81
N CYS A 593 11.78 16.73 -19.05
CA CYS A 593 11.25 15.41 -19.39
C CYS A 593 9.94 15.16 -18.62
N VAL A 594 9.04 14.40 -19.22
CA VAL A 594 7.83 13.94 -18.53
C VAL A 594 8.23 13.17 -17.27
N GLY A 595 7.56 13.47 -16.15
CA GLY A 595 7.84 12.83 -14.86
C GLY A 595 9.04 13.38 -14.10
N THR A 596 9.56 14.54 -14.50
CA THR A 596 10.64 15.24 -13.79
C THR A 596 10.18 16.58 -13.24
N TYR A 597 10.77 16.98 -12.12
CA TYR A 597 10.42 18.19 -11.37
C TYR A 597 11.69 18.93 -11.03
N ALA A 598 11.78 20.22 -11.33
CA ALA A 598 12.99 20.99 -11.08
C ALA A 598 12.70 22.39 -10.58
N TYR A 599 13.65 22.91 -9.81
CA TYR A 599 13.84 24.32 -9.53
C TYR A 599 15.15 24.76 -10.15
N ASP A 600 15.09 25.73 -11.08
CA ASP A 600 16.27 26.23 -11.77
C ASP A 600 16.85 27.50 -11.14
N SER A 601 18.11 27.78 -11.46
CA SER A 601 18.85 28.94 -10.95
C SER A 601 18.22 30.30 -11.34
N ALA A 602 17.36 30.32 -12.36
CA ALA A 602 16.61 31.51 -12.77
C ALA A 602 15.38 31.80 -11.90
N GLY A 603 15.07 30.92 -10.93
CA GLY A 603 13.95 31.09 -10.02
C GLY A 603 12.64 30.47 -10.55
N ILE A 604 12.72 29.48 -11.45
CA ILE A 604 11.56 28.90 -12.13
C ILE A 604 11.40 27.43 -11.72
N PHE A 605 10.18 27.05 -11.33
CA PHE A 605 9.80 25.65 -11.20
C PHE A 605 9.42 25.08 -12.58
N ARG A 606 10.00 23.95 -12.96
CA ARG A 606 9.78 23.30 -14.25
C ARG A 606 9.20 21.90 -14.08
N THR A 607 8.10 21.64 -14.79
CA THR A 607 7.39 20.35 -14.85
C THR A 607 6.73 20.21 -16.22
N VAL A 608 6.85 19.07 -16.88
CA VAL A 608 6.13 18.80 -18.14
C VAL A 608 4.76 18.18 -17.84
N GLY A 609 3.67 18.86 -18.20
CA GLY A 609 2.29 18.36 -18.04
C GLY A 609 1.43 19.01 -16.94
N ALA A 610 1.90 20.09 -16.31
CA ALA A 610 1.08 20.98 -15.49
C ALA A 610 0.78 22.26 -16.28
N ALA A 611 -0.50 22.65 -16.36
CA ALA A 611 -0.90 23.93 -16.91
C ALA A 611 -0.10 25.06 -16.26
N ASN A 612 0.36 26.03 -17.06
CA ASN A 612 1.03 27.26 -16.64
C ASN A 612 0.72 27.65 -15.19
N THR A 613 1.59 27.24 -14.26
CA THR A 613 1.51 27.73 -12.88
C THR A 613 1.69 29.23 -12.97
N LYS A 614 0.66 30.02 -12.62
CA LYS A 614 0.80 31.48 -12.51
C LYS A 614 2.10 31.75 -11.73
N ALA A 615 3.05 32.39 -12.40
CA ALA A 615 4.44 32.48 -11.96
C ALA A 615 4.54 33.34 -10.70
N VAL A 616 4.48 32.72 -9.52
CA VAL A 616 5.05 33.33 -8.32
C VAL A 616 6.56 33.27 -8.52
N LYS A 617 7.17 34.41 -8.83
CA LYS A 617 8.62 34.56 -9.03
C LYS A 617 9.33 34.10 -7.75
N GLN A 618 10.08 33.01 -7.84
CA GLN A 618 10.92 32.57 -6.73
C GLN A 618 12.26 33.31 -6.77
N PRO A 619 13.00 33.36 -5.66
CA PRO A 619 14.37 33.88 -5.66
C PRO A 619 15.23 33.16 -6.70
N LYS A 620 16.21 33.84 -7.28
CA LYS A 620 17.28 33.19 -8.07
C LYS A 620 18.28 32.54 -7.12
N PHE A 621 19.05 31.56 -7.59
CA PHE A 621 20.15 31.00 -6.81
C PHE A 621 21.44 30.81 -7.61
N GLY A 622 22.57 30.77 -6.92
CA GLY A 622 23.89 30.54 -7.51
C GLY A 622 24.92 30.14 -6.45
N ALA A 623 26.20 30.30 -6.77
CA ALA A 623 27.30 29.97 -5.87
C ALA A 623 27.11 30.57 -4.46
N GLY A 624 27.29 29.75 -3.43
CA GLY A 624 27.09 30.08 -2.03
C GLY A 624 25.72 29.68 -1.47
N ASP A 625 24.70 29.52 -2.32
CA ASP A 625 23.36 29.14 -1.88
C ASP A 625 23.23 27.64 -1.57
N ILE A 626 22.30 27.31 -0.67
CA ILE A 626 21.88 25.93 -0.38
C ILE A 626 20.43 25.77 -0.82
N ILE A 627 20.19 24.81 -1.72
CA ILE A 627 18.87 24.53 -2.27
C ILE A 627 18.38 23.19 -1.76
N GLY A 628 17.27 23.22 -1.03
CA GLY A 628 16.55 22.02 -0.62
C GLY A 628 15.52 21.61 -1.66
N CYS A 629 15.42 20.31 -1.89
CA CYS A 629 14.40 19.71 -2.73
C CYS A 629 13.84 18.47 -2.05
N GLY A 630 12.52 18.35 -2.07
CA GLY A 630 11.83 17.23 -1.48
C GLY A 630 10.42 17.04 -1.98
N VAL A 631 9.80 15.96 -1.54
CA VAL A 631 8.38 15.67 -1.73
C VAL A 631 7.81 15.11 -0.44
N GLN A 632 6.68 15.67 -0.01
CA GLN A 632 5.90 15.07 1.07
C GLN A 632 5.17 13.87 0.50
N LEU A 633 5.54 12.68 0.97
CA LEU A 633 5.14 11.43 0.30
C LEU A 633 3.64 11.17 0.40
N ALA A 634 3.00 11.67 1.46
CA ALA A 634 1.55 11.56 1.67
C ALA A 634 0.72 12.49 0.77
N THR A 635 1.11 13.77 0.65
CA THR A 635 0.35 14.79 -0.10
C THR A 635 0.81 14.90 -1.55
N ARG A 636 1.96 14.29 -1.88
CA ARG A 636 2.69 14.45 -3.14
C ARG A 636 3.13 15.90 -3.42
N GLN A 637 3.06 16.79 -2.43
CA GLN A 637 3.47 18.18 -2.57
C GLN A 637 5.00 18.27 -2.66
N LEU A 638 5.50 19.01 -3.65
CA LEU A 638 6.92 19.31 -3.75
C LEU A 638 7.30 20.39 -2.74
N ILE A 639 8.46 20.21 -2.13
CA ILE A 639 9.04 21.12 -1.16
C ILE A 639 10.34 21.63 -1.76
N TYR A 640 10.46 22.94 -1.88
CA TYR A 640 11.73 23.58 -2.23
C TYR A 640 12.09 24.59 -1.16
N THR A 641 13.37 24.69 -0.84
CA THR A 641 13.90 25.68 0.10
C THR A 641 15.12 26.35 -0.48
N LYS A 642 15.36 27.59 -0.05
CA LYS A 642 16.60 28.31 -0.33
C LYS A 642 17.17 28.80 0.99
N ASN A 643 18.43 28.45 1.27
CA ASN A 643 19.16 28.91 2.45
C ASN A 643 18.43 28.69 3.78
N GLY A 644 17.67 27.60 3.90
CA GLY A 644 16.91 27.29 5.11
C GLY A 644 15.54 27.97 5.19
N GLU A 645 15.05 28.58 4.11
CA GLU A 645 13.71 29.16 4.02
C GLU A 645 12.86 28.44 2.96
N ARG A 646 11.59 28.17 3.28
CA ARG A 646 10.66 27.46 2.38
C ARG A 646 10.18 28.38 1.25
N LEU A 647 10.24 27.90 0.02
CA LEU A 647 9.73 28.57 -1.16
C LEU A 647 8.23 28.30 -1.36
N ASN A 648 7.53 29.15 -2.11
CA ASN A 648 6.10 28.97 -2.36
C ASN A 648 5.86 27.88 -3.41
N THR A 649 5.61 26.67 -2.96
CA THR A 649 5.32 25.49 -3.78
C THR A 649 3.86 25.03 -3.70
N ALA A 650 2.94 25.89 -3.25
CA ALA A 650 1.57 25.51 -2.88
C ALA A 650 0.79 24.74 -3.97
N ASN A 651 1.14 24.94 -5.25
CA ASN A 651 0.46 24.33 -6.39
C ASN A 651 1.34 23.35 -7.21
N VAL A 652 2.48 22.91 -6.67
CA VAL A 652 3.41 22.02 -7.40
C VAL A 652 3.39 20.63 -6.77
N PHE A 653 2.93 19.63 -7.52
CA PHE A 653 2.70 18.26 -7.03
C PHE A 653 3.35 17.22 -7.94
N ALA A 654 3.89 16.16 -7.32
CA ALA A 654 4.57 15.07 -7.99
C ALA A 654 3.63 13.90 -8.32
N ARG A 655 3.39 13.64 -9.61
CA ARG A 655 2.55 12.55 -10.13
C ARG A 655 3.21 11.16 -10.12
N GLN A 656 4.55 11.07 -10.16
CA GLN A 656 5.29 9.80 -10.30
C GLN A 656 5.79 9.28 -8.96
N ASN A 657 5.69 7.98 -8.72
CA ASN A 657 6.07 7.38 -7.44
C ASN A 657 7.56 6.98 -7.36
N ASP A 658 8.24 6.86 -8.50
CA ASP A 658 9.62 6.40 -8.66
C ASP A 658 10.64 7.54 -8.77
N LEU A 659 10.60 8.50 -7.84
CA LEU A 659 11.43 9.70 -7.90
C LEU A 659 12.77 9.56 -7.16
N CYS A 660 13.85 9.91 -7.86
CA CYS A 660 15.21 10.01 -7.30
C CYS A 660 15.62 11.49 -7.16
N PRO A 661 16.35 11.87 -6.09
CA PRO A 661 17.14 13.10 -6.08
C PRO A 661 18.02 13.19 -7.31
N CYS A 662 17.97 14.34 -8.00
CA CYS A 662 18.67 14.54 -9.25
C CYS A 662 19.06 16.01 -9.42
N VAL A 663 20.22 16.24 -10.03
CA VAL A 663 20.73 17.57 -10.37
C VAL A 663 21.21 17.59 -11.81
N THR A 664 21.14 18.75 -12.45
CA THR A 664 21.74 19.02 -13.76
C THR A 664 22.68 20.21 -13.67
N LEU A 665 23.91 20.03 -14.16
CA LEU A 665 24.94 21.06 -14.31
C LEU A 665 25.14 21.33 -15.82
N LYS A 666 25.54 22.56 -16.19
CA LYS A 666 25.62 22.94 -17.61
C LYS A 666 26.99 23.43 -18.03
N ASP A 667 27.66 24.19 -17.17
CA ASP A 667 28.90 24.87 -17.50
C ASP A 667 30.11 24.12 -16.94
N ASN A 668 31.23 24.23 -17.66
CA ASN A 668 32.49 23.69 -17.18
C ASN A 668 32.89 24.37 -15.87
N GLY A 669 33.29 23.59 -14.87
CA GLY A 669 33.64 24.09 -13.54
C GLY A 669 32.44 24.31 -12.61
N ASP A 670 31.19 24.06 -13.04
CA ASP A 670 30.07 23.99 -12.11
C ASP A 670 30.35 22.91 -11.06
N MET A 671 30.14 23.24 -9.79
CA MET A 671 30.41 22.33 -8.68
C MET A 671 29.34 22.44 -7.60
N ILE A 672 28.84 21.29 -7.17
CA ILE A 672 27.84 21.19 -6.11
C ILE A 672 28.25 20.16 -5.07
N GLU A 673 27.68 20.27 -3.87
CA GLU A 673 27.82 19.30 -2.80
C GLU A 673 26.44 18.96 -2.25
N ALA A 674 26.07 17.68 -2.29
CA ALA A 674 24.81 17.19 -1.75
C ALA A 674 24.93 16.88 -0.26
N ASN A 675 23.91 17.27 0.47
CA ASN A 675 23.63 16.86 1.82
C ASN A 675 22.35 16.02 1.78
N PHE A 676 22.50 14.71 1.91
CA PHE A 676 21.35 13.80 1.97
C PHE A 676 20.80 13.66 3.38
N GLY A 677 21.31 14.38 4.39
CA GLY A 677 20.87 14.36 5.78
C GLY A 677 21.86 13.71 6.76
N PRO A 678 21.56 13.71 8.06
CA PRO A 678 20.33 14.27 8.67
C PRO A 678 20.41 15.79 8.95
N ASN A 679 21.60 16.40 8.87
CA ASN A 679 21.82 17.78 9.32
C ASN A 679 21.55 18.80 8.20
N PHE A 680 20.31 19.22 8.04
CA PHE A 680 19.91 20.19 7.01
C PHE A 680 19.98 21.64 7.51
N LYS A 681 20.15 22.59 6.58
CA LYS A 681 20.02 24.02 6.86
C LYS A 681 18.56 24.41 7.10
N TYR A 682 17.62 23.78 6.40
CA TYR A 682 16.20 23.94 6.67
C TYR A 682 15.77 23.11 7.89
N ASN A 683 15.10 23.74 8.84
CA ASN A 683 14.51 23.03 9.97
C ASN A 683 13.24 22.29 9.51
N LEU A 684 13.37 20.98 9.31
CA LEU A 684 12.28 20.12 8.89
C LEU A 684 11.09 20.08 9.85
N GLN A 685 11.26 20.43 11.14
CA GLN A 685 10.13 20.52 12.09
C GLN A 685 9.12 21.60 11.72
N LEU A 686 9.55 22.61 10.94
CA LEU A 686 8.67 23.67 10.45
C LEU A 686 7.72 23.17 9.33
N LEU A 687 7.97 22.01 8.73
CA LEU A 687 7.06 21.41 7.75
C LEU A 687 5.77 20.93 8.42
N ASP A 688 5.86 20.29 9.59
CA ASP A 688 4.71 19.76 10.33
C ASP A 688 3.84 20.88 10.94
N LEU A 689 4.45 22.01 11.29
CA LEU A 689 3.79 23.17 11.93
C LEU A 689 2.97 24.04 10.95
N GLN A 690 3.35 24.08 9.66
CA GLN A 690 2.64 24.91 8.68
C GLN A 690 1.43 24.21 8.04
N ASP A 691 1.44 22.87 8.01
CA ASP A 691 0.28 22.09 7.56
C ASP A 691 -0.81 22.01 8.64
N THR A 692 -0.42 22.02 9.93
CA THR A 692 -1.36 22.12 11.08
C THR A 692 -1.99 23.51 11.23
N ASN A 693 -1.26 24.59 10.91
CA ASN A 693 -1.80 25.95 11.03
C ASN A 693 -2.74 26.36 9.88
N LYS A 694 -2.71 25.68 8.73
CA LYS A 694 -3.68 25.93 7.64
C LYS A 694 -5.08 25.34 7.91
N GLU A 695 -5.20 24.38 8.83
CA GLU A 695 -6.49 23.87 9.29
C GLU A 695 -7.18 24.84 10.28
N ASN A 696 -6.43 25.74 10.92
CA ASN A 696 -6.95 26.68 11.92
C ASN A 696 -7.42 28.05 11.36
N TYR A 697 -7.24 28.33 10.06
CA TYR A 697 -7.67 29.60 9.42
C TYR A 697 -8.81 29.43 8.40
N LYS A 698 -9.63 28.40 8.56
CA LYS A 698 -10.94 28.29 7.90
C LYS A 698 -12.02 27.91 8.91
N ASN A 699 -12.24 28.81 9.86
CA ASN A 699 -13.55 29.00 10.49
C ASN A 699 -14.18 30.24 9.87
#